data_AF-A0A3C1KYH8-F1
#
_entry.id   AF-A0A3C1KYH8-F1
#
_cell.length_a   1.000
_cell.length_b   1.000
_cell.length_c   1.000
_cell.angle_alpha   90.00
_cell.angle_beta   90.00
_cell.angle_gamma   90.00
#
_symmetry.space_group_name_H-M   'P 1'
#
loop_
_entity.id
_entity.type
_entity.pdbx_description
1 polymer ?
#
loop_
_entity_poly.entity_id
_entity_poly.type
_entity_poly.pdbx_seq_one_letter_code
_entity_poly.pdbx_strand_id
1 'polypeptide(L)'
;SVSNDTTTAVADTSSGGDNDAGGAADAGGKDAQAPADAGAVGQDAALTDGAATPGDAGAGSTDTSSSGGAADASDAQQSSGTADAGAPKDTGSKDAGAPAGGCVDADKDGYGLGCVKGGDCDDANPNFALICPDCAKANHPGCPCKGTAANCYTGDPQWIGKGICQAGVQLCQGGYWGECNGEVLPTPEACDGKDNNCNALVDEGVLSSCGTCDMSCTQQKMGPDFGNPFSLDGTNANGVGLDANGYIVLDSKSANKNLNHIWIANHGEATVSKLNTKTGKEEARYKTCNNPSRTSVDLDGNAWVACRSDGGVAKLLNDKKDCKDKNGNGTIDTSTDLNGDGKISGNEMKALMQDECMSFLVYPDEKKMARAAGVDADNHAWIGFWYTSRLKRLEPVNGNAVDTINLKCAPYGLVIDQNGIIWVAGRSCKALERVDPKTKQTTVYKAPVSKYPYGINVDAFGRIWMASTSTFTWRFDPTNTQWTSVSHASNSRGVATSADGYVYVANDGSSSVAKINAVTLVKEAQISLGSGRSPVGMAIDYDGYVWAINYSKSSASKVNPKTNSVVGEYPVGSTPYTYSDMTGYTLNNFTAPKGHYTHIFGFGGWSGTVAENKTKTLWENIDAEVTIPKGGYVKIRYKVGDSLKDIDKQPWSKEFGPFPPSQLPIDLTKQAAKVEGRFLKVEIFLQANKDKISPIVKSVQAKGKQIPAK
;
A
#
# COMPACT_ATOMS: atom_id res chain seq x y z
N SER A 1 -39.56 65.08 39.88
CA SER A 1 -38.67 65.44 38.75
C SER A 1 -39.10 64.58 37.56
N VAL A 2 -39.38 65.08 36.35
CA VAL A 2 -38.65 66.09 35.54
C VAL A 2 -37.24 65.55 35.25
N SER A 3 -36.82 65.27 34.01
CA SER A 3 -37.35 65.48 32.64
C SER A 3 -36.38 64.78 31.63
N ASN A 4 -36.58 64.60 30.31
CA ASN A 4 -37.68 64.79 29.34
C ASN A 4 -37.32 64.04 28.03
N ASP A 5 -38.30 63.87 27.11
CA ASP A 5 -38.20 64.01 25.63
C ASP A 5 -37.26 63.10 24.78
N THR A 6 -37.53 62.80 23.49
CA THR A 6 -38.63 63.23 22.58
C THR A 6 -38.89 62.19 21.45
N THR A 7 -40.18 61.93 21.15
CA THR A 7 -40.88 61.82 19.83
C THR A 7 -40.22 61.20 18.56
N THR A 8 -40.92 60.65 17.55
CA THR A 8 -42.37 60.57 17.13
C THR A 8 -42.52 59.31 16.23
N ALA A 9 -43.63 58.53 16.20
CA ALA A 9 -44.94 58.73 15.50
C ALA A 9 -44.80 59.02 13.97
N VAL A 10 -45.65 58.58 13.02
CA VAL A 10 -47.10 58.18 12.96
C VAL A 10 -47.20 57.01 11.90
N ALA A 11 -48.03 55.95 11.96
CA ALA A 11 -49.47 55.80 11.62
C ALA A 11 -49.88 56.40 10.22
N ASP A 12 -50.91 55.96 9.47
CA ASP A 12 -51.92 54.87 9.54
C ASP A 12 -52.60 54.71 8.14
N THR A 13 -53.54 53.75 7.96
CA THR A 13 -54.55 53.63 6.85
C THR A 13 -54.07 53.23 5.44
N SER A 14 -54.92 52.78 4.50
CA SER A 14 -56.11 51.86 4.54
C SER A 14 -56.50 51.45 3.08
N SER A 15 -57.63 50.72 2.92
CA SER A 15 -58.28 50.24 1.67
C SER A 15 -57.72 48.95 1.02
N GLY A 16 -58.55 48.08 0.42
CA GLY A 16 -60.02 48.04 0.53
C GLY A 16 -60.77 47.13 -0.45
N GLY A 17 -61.23 45.96 0.01
CA GLY A 17 -62.34 45.16 -0.56
C GLY A 17 -62.14 44.51 -1.94
N ASP A 18 -63.12 43.80 -2.51
CA ASP A 18 -64.24 43.06 -1.88
C ASP A 18 -64.95 42.17 -2.93
N ASN A 19 -65.53 41.03 -2.53
CA ASN A 19 -66.60 40.27 -3.22
C ASN A 19 -66.27 39.68 -4.62
N ASP A 20 -66.95 38.66 -5.18
CA ASP A 20 -67.96 37.66 -4.74
C ASP A 20 -67.64 36.36 -5.54
N ALA A 21 -67.70 35.11 -5.05
CA ALA A 21 -68.78 34.31 -4.44
C ALA A 21 -69.62 33.47 -5.43
N GLY A 22 -69.87 32.20 -5.08
CA GLY A 22 -70.74 31.24 -5.78
C GLY A 22 -70.01 30.04 -6.43
N GLY A 23 -70.37 28.77 -6.19
CA GLY A 23 -71.25 28.23 -5.14
C GLY A 23 -71.79 26.80 -5.41
N ALA A 24 -71.62 25.88 -4.44
CA ALA A 24 -72.20 24.52 -4.34
C ALA A 24 -71.83 23.51 -5.47
N ALA A 25 -71.95 22.17 -5.31
CA ALA A 25 -72.35 21.30 -4.18
C ALA A 25 -71.41 20.05 -4.16
N ASP A 26 -70.86 19.63 -3.02
CA ASP A 26 -71.34 18.55 -2.12
C ASP A 26 -71.34 17.11 -2.67
N ALA A 27 -70.50 16.23 -2.08
CA ALA A 27 -70.88 14.89 -1.58
C ALA A 27 -69.65 14.05 -1.11
N GLY A 28 -69.74 13.45 0.08
CA GLY A 28 -69.04 12.19 0.44
C GLY A 28 -67.55 12.28 0.87
N GLY A 29 -67.29 12.47 2.16
CA GLY A 29 -65.94 12.38 2.74
C GLY A 29 -65.65 11.08 3.51
N LYS A 30 -64.44 11.00 4.11
CA LYS A 30 -64.18 10.33 5.40
C LYS A 30 -62.82 10.70 5.99
N ASP A 31 -62.74 10.64 7.31
CA ASP A 31 -61.74 11.32 8.13
C ASP A 31 -60.40 10.59 8.25
N ALA A 32 -59.31 11.36 8.31
CA ALA A 32 -58.07 10.97 8.98
C ALA A 32 -57.41 12.25 9.54
N GLN A 33 -57.58 12.48 10.84
CA GLN A 33 -57.26 13.76 11.46
C GLN A 33 -55.78 13.85 11.85
N ALA A 34 -55.06 14.84 11.32
CA ALA A 34 -53.67 15.11 11.68
C ALA A 34 -53.61 16.08 12.88
N PRO A 35 -52.90 15.74 13.97
CA PRO A 35 -52.43 16.71 14.95
C PRO A 35 -51.06 17.27 14.53
N ALA A 36 -50.86 18.57 14.69
CA ALA A 36 -49.52 19.16 14.67
C ALA A 36 -48.78 18.81 15.97
N ASP A 37 -47.47 18.63 15.90
CA ASP A 37 -46.60 18.51 17.07
C ASP A 37 -45.50 19.57 17.02
N ALA A 38 -45.34 20.30 18.12
CA ALA A 38 -44.53 21.51 18.21
C ALA A 38 -43.82 21.60 19.57
N GLY A 39 -42.77 20.78 19.74
CA GLY A 39 -41.69 21.04 20.69
C GLY A 39 -41.76 20.27 22.00
N ALA A 40 -41.05 19.14 22.05
CA ALA A 40 -40.56 18.54 23.29
C ALA A 40 -39.13 18.00 23.11
N VAL A 41 -38.27 18.14 24.12
CA VAL A 41 -36.88 17.65 24.07
C VAL A 41 -36.84 16.18 24.48
N GLY A 42 -36.65 15.30 23.49
CA GLY A 42 -36.61 13.85 23.71
C GLY A 42 -35.44 13.39 24.58
N GLN A 43 -35.75 12.83 25.75
CA GLN A 43 -34.83 12.03 26.56
C GLN A 43 -35.09 10.54 26.31
N ASP A 44 -34.12 9.81 25.78
CA ASP A 44 -34.20 8.34 25.69
C ASP A 44 -34.15 7.72 27.10
N ALA A 45 -35.31 7.31 27.61
CA ALA A 45 -35.44 6.61 28.90
C ALA A 45 -34.92 5.16 28.83
N ALA A 46 -34.55 4.61 29.99
CA ALA A 46 -34.09 3.23 30.12
C ALA A 46 -35.26 2.25 30.37
N LEU A 47 -35.06 0.99 29.95
CA LEU A 47 -35.87 -0.16 30.35
C LEU A 47 -34.95 -1.20 31.02
N THR A 48 -35.48 -1.92 32.01
CA THR A 48 -34.68 -2.63 33.03
C THR A 48 -34.89 -4.14 33.03
N ASP A 49 -33.77 -4.85 33.16
CA ASP A 49 -33.50 -6.11 33.88
C ASP A 49 -34.48 -7.30 33.88
N GLY A 50 -33.88 -8.46 33.63
CA GLY A 50 -34.38 -9.79 33.98
C GLY A 50 -33.22 -10.79 33.95
N ALA A 51 -32.69 -11.17 35.13
CA ALA A 51 -31.42 -11.89 35.26
C ALA A 51 -31.57 -13.34 35.73
N ALA A 52 -30.66 -14.22 35.30
CA ALA A 52 -30.49 -15.58 35.80
C ALA A 52 -29.00 -15.95 35.81
N THR A 53 -28.57 -16.72 36.82
CA THR A 53 -27.15 -17.02 37.11
C THR A 53 -26.74 -18.44 36.73
N PRO A 54 -25.57 -18.66 36.10
CA PRO A 54 -24.89 -19.95 36.07
C PRO A 54 -23.98 -20.15 37.30
N GLY A 55 -23.64 -21.40 37.62
CA GLY A 55 -22.78 -21.77 38.75
C GLY A 55 -21.42 -22.36 38.36
N ASP A 56 -20.60 -22.58 39.39
CA ASP A 56 -19.34 -23.34 39.45
C ASP A 56 -19.42 -24.77 38.87
N ALA A 57 -18.32 -25.50 38.59
CA ALA A 57 -16.88 -25.18 38.39
C ALA A 57 -16.18 -26.46 37.86
N GLY A 58 -14.89 -26.39 37.52
CA GLY A 58 -14.11 -27.60 37.22
C GLY A 58 -12.68 -27.30 36.75
N ALA A 59 -11.70 -27.54 37.61
CA ALA A 59 -10.28 -27.44 37.28
C ALA A 59 -9.67 -28.83 37.00
N GLY A 60 -8.65 -28.89 36.15
CA GLY A 60 -7.83 -30.08 35.90
C GLY A 60 -6.38 -29.67 35.68
N SER A 61 -5.45 -30.38 36.32
CA SER A 61 -4.00 -30.13 36.29
C SER A 61 -3.26 -31.42 35.98
N THR A 62 -2.14 -31.33 35.26
CA THR A 62 -0.99 -32.24 35.40
C THR A 62 0.31 -31.54 34.97
N ASP A 63 1.39 -31.87 35.69
CA ASP A 63 2.77 -31.40 35.50
C ASP A 63 3.60 -32.32 34.57
N THR A 64 4.90 -31.98 34.46
CA THR A 64 6.09 -32.80 34.07
C THR A 64 6.72 -32.56 32.68
N SER A 65 8.05 -32.68 32.48
CA SER A 65 9.25 -32.24 33.25
C SER A 65 10.54 -32.58 32.49
N SER A 66 11.64 -31.82 32.66
CA SER A 66 13.07 -32.23 32.44
C SER A 66 13.51 -32.63 31.00
N SER A 67 14.80 -32.63 30.58
CA SER A 67 16.07 -32.01 31.07
C SER A 67 17.23 -32.23 30.06
N GLY A 68 18.26 -31.35 30.06
CA GLY A 68 19.61 -31.63 29.51
C GLY A 68 19.80 -31.32 28.01
N GLY A 69 21.01 -30.98 27.52
CA GLY A 69 22.31 -30.80 28.18
C GLY A 69 23.35 -30.09 27.29
N ALA A 70 24.54 -29.78 27.82
CA ALA A 70 25.66 -29.11 27.11
C ALA A 70 26.45 -30.09 26.19
N ALA A 71 27.43 -29.70 25.35
CA ALA A 71 28.21 -28.45 25.20
C ALA A 71 28.51 -28.17 23.68
N ASP A 72 29.54 -27.49 23.16
CA ASP A 72 30.79 -26.90 23.69
C ASP A 72 31.36 -25.76 22.76
N ALA A 73 32.61 -25.34 22.95
CA ALA A 73 33.34 -24.25 22.25
C ALA A 73 34.05 -24.70 20.93
N SER A 74 34.82 -23.90 20.16
CA SER A 74 35.63 -22.68 20.46
C SER A 74 36.04 -21.86 19.20
N ASP A 75 36.40 -20.59 19.44
CA ASP A 75 37.41 -19.68 18.80
C ASP A 75 37.59 -19.61 17.24
N ALA A 76 37.68 -18.44 16.56
CA ALA A 76 38.52 -17.22 16.70
C ALA A 76 39.96 -17.37 16.11
N GLN A 77 40.68 -16.36 15.55
CA GLN A 77 40.45 -14.91 15.46
C GLN A 77 41.26 -14.20 14.32
N GLN A 78 40.72 -13.10 13.77
CA GLN A 78 41.32 -11.86 13.19
C GLN A 78 42.78 -11.71 12.64
N SER A 79 42.85 -11.16 11.40
CA SER A 79 43.44 -9.84 11.00
C SER A 79 44.86 -9.65 10.38
N SER A 80 44.97 -8.54 9.61
CA SER A 80 46.16 -7.95 8.90
C SER A 80 46.75 -8.81 7.75
N GLY A 81 47.31 -8.32 6.63
CA GLY A 81 47.55 -6.98 6.02
C GLY A 81 48.31 -7.20 4.68
N THR A 82 48.64 -6.26 3.77
CA THR A 82 48.46 -4.80 3.58
C THR A 82 48.60 -4.42 2.07
N ALA A 83 48.50 -3.13 1.71
CA ALA A 83 49.20 -2.35 0.63
C ALA A 83 49.89 -3.06 -0.59
N ASP A 84 49.92 -2.52 -1.83
CA ASP A 84 49.26 -1.36 -2.47
C ASP A 84 49.41 -1.43 -4.03
N ALA A 85 48.68 -0.56 -4.75
CA ALA A 85 48.78 -0.11 -6.14
C ALA A 85 49.66 -0.84 -7.19
N GLY A 86 49.05 -1.14 -8.35
CA GLY A 86 49.74 -1.47 -9.60
C GLY A 86 48.93 -1.11 -10.85
N ALA A 87 49.28 0.00 -11.51
CA ALA A 87 48.72 0.40 -12.81
C ALA A 87 49.82 1.06 -13.67
N PRO A 88 50.17 0.51 -14.85
CA PRO A 88 51.25 1.05 -15.68
C PRO A 88 50.80 2.27 -16.51
N LYS A 89 51.77 3.13 -16.84
CA LYS A 89 51.67 4.13 -17.90
C LYS A 89 52.89 4.01 -18.82
N ASP A 90 52.65 4.04 -20.12
CA ASP A 90 53.71 4.23 -21.12
C ASP A 90 54.35 5.62 -21.01
N THR A 91 55.69 5.67 -21.09
CA THR A 91 56.42 6.76 -21.76
C THR A 91 57.88 6.36 -22.02
N GLY A 92 58.38 6.67 -23.23
CA GLY A 92 59.77 7.09 -23.42
C GLY A 92 60.79 6.05 -23.88
N SER A 93 61.05 6.01 -25.19
CA SER A 93 62.29 5.44 -25.73
C SER A 93 63.51 6.32 -25.40
N LYS A 94 64.65 5.69 -25.07
CA LYS A 94 66.01 6.19 -25.29
C LYS A 94 67.00 5.04 -25.48
N ASP A 95 67.84 5.12 -26.51
CA ASP A 95 68.99 4.23 -26.70
C ASP A 95 70.14 4.52 -25.72
N ALA A 96 70.83 3.45 -25.29
CA ALA A 96 72.30 3.30 -25.34
C ALA A 96 72.77 2.13 -24.45
N GLY A 97 73.55 1.18 -25.01
CA GLY A 97 74.30 0.19 -24.20
C GLY A 97 74.36 -1.23 -24.75
N ALA A 98 74.99 -1.44 -25.91
CA ALA A 98 75.25 -2.79 -26.41
C ALA A 98 76.40 -3.47 -25.62
N PRO A 99 76.31 -4.77 -25.27
CA PRO A 99 77.40 -5.53 -24.66
C PRO A 99 78.47 -5.91 -25.69
N ALA A 100 79.69 -6.19 -25.22
CA ALA A 100 80.84 -6.45 -26.09
C ALA A 100 80.85 -7.88 -26.67
N GLY A 101 80.43 -8.01 -27.93
CA GLY A 101 80.64 -9.17 -28.79
C GLY A 101 80.73 -8.72 -30.24
N GLY A 102 81.71 -9.22 -31.00
CA GLY A 102 81.85 -8.88 -32.41
C GLY A 102 80.84 -9.67 -33.25
N CYS A 103 80.28 -9.01 -34.27
CA CYS A 103 79.45 -9.65 -35.30
C CYS A 103 80.16 -10.85 -35.92
N VAL A 104 79.53 -12.03 -35.84
CA VAL A 104 79.90 -13.24 -36.56
C VAL A 104 78.93 -13.39 -37.73
N ASP A 105 79.48 -13.17 -38.93
CA ASP A 105 78.82 -13.11 -40.24
C ASP A 105 79.81 -13.77 -41.23
N ALA A 106 79.57 -15.04 -41.57
CA ALA A 106 80.52 -15.87 -42.31
C ALA A 106 80.31 -15.82 -43.82
N ASP A 107 79.07 -15.64 -44.29
CA ASP A 107 78.73 -15.53 -45.71
C ASP A 107 78.78 -14.09 -46.26
N LYS A 108 78.70 -13.09 -45.37
CA LYS A 108 78.83 -11.63 -45.61
C LYS A 108 77.58 -10.96 -46.17
N ASP A 109 76.40 -11.52 -45.90
CA ASP A 109 75.14 -10.82 -46.11
C ASP A 109 74.92 -9.69 -45.07
N GLY A 110 75.51 -9.78 -43.87
CA GLY A 110 75.46 -8.76 -42.80
C GLY A 110 74.46 -9.00 -41.66
N TYR A 111 73.76 -10.14 -41.65
CA TYR A 111 73.09 -10.70 -40.49
C TYR A 111 74.05 -11.67 -39.76
N GLY A 112 73.71 -12.12 -38.55
CA GLY A 112 74.55 -13.04 -37.78
C GLY A 112 74.66 -12.70 -36.28
N LEU A 113 75.43 -13.50 -35.53
CA LEU A 113 75.48 -13.37 -34.07
C LEU A 113 76.20 -12.09 -33.65
N GLY A 114 75.45 -11.11 -33.14
CA GLY A 114 75.97 -9.78 -32.79
C GLY A 114 76.01 -8.78 -33.96
N CYS A 115 75.37 -9.10 -35.08
CA CYS A 115 75.36 -8.28 -36.28
C CYS A 115 74.22 -7.26 -36.31
N VAL A 116 74.42 -6.15 -37.02
CA VAL A 116 73.56 -4.93 -36.90
C VAL A 116 72.21 -5.09 -37.62
N LYS A 117 72.10 -5.99 -38.60
CA LYS A 117 70.84 -6.24 -39.32
C LYS A 117 69.89 -7.19 -38.58
N GLY A 118 70.42 -8.06 -37.72
CA GLY A 118 69.71 -9.12 -37.03
C GLY A 118 70.59 -10.35 -36.81
N GLY A 119 70.09 -11.33 -36.06
CA GLY A 119 70.67 -12.67 -36.02
C GLY A 119 70.29 -13.47 -37.26
N ASP A 120 71.15 -14.38 -37.68
CA ASP A 120 70.95 -15.27 -38.82
C ASP A 120 70.66 -16.72 -38.37
N CYS A 121 70.04 -17.50 -39.24
CA CYS A 121 69.71 -18.91 -39.05
C CYS A 121 70.53 -19.88 -39.92
N ASP A 122 71.22 -19.42 -40.97
CA ASP A 122 72.00 -20.25 -41.90
C ASP A 122 73.26 -19.50 -42.39
N ASP A 123 74.26 -19.39 -41.50
CA ASP A 123 75.54 -18.64 -41.59
C ASP A 123 76.50 -19.18 -42.67
N ALA A 124 75.93 -19.44 -43.85
CA ALA A 124 76.48 -20.11 -45.02
C ALA A 124 75.66 -19.82 -46.31
N ASN A 125 74.53 -19.09 -46.23
CA ASN A 125 73.59 -18.87 -47.34
C ASN A 125 72.98 -17.44 -47.31
N PRO A 126 73.51 -16.49 -48.11
CA PRO A 126 73.24 -15.06 -48.01
C PRO A 126 71.88 -14.63 -48.62
N ASN A 127 70.85 -15.47 -48.44
CA ASN A 127 69.49 -15.30 -48.93
C ASN A 127 68.42 -15.69 -47.89
N PHE A 128 68.80 -16.18 -46.68
CA PHE A 128 67.88 -16.82 -45.73
C PHE A 128 67.80 -16.17 -44.34
N ALA A 129 68.17 -14.89 -44.22
CA ALA A 129 68.49 -14.26 -42.94
C ALA A 129 67.34 -13.76 -42.04
N LEU A 130 66.06 -14.06 -42.33
CA LEU A 130 64.95 -13.22 -41.81
C LEU A 130 64.15 -13.73 -40.59
N ILE A 131 63.99 -15.05 -40.39
CA ILE A 131 63.30 -15.61 -39.20
C ILE A 131 63.92 -16.95 -38.82
N CYS A 132 64.62 -16.99 -37.68
CA CYS A 132 65.00 -18.25 -37.04
C CYS A 132 63.73 -18.89 -36.42
N PRO A 133 63.29 -20.09 -36.85
CA PRO A 133 62.16 -20.77 -36.23
C PRO A 133 62.51 -21.27 -34.82
N ASP A 134 61.52 -21.29 -33.93
CA ASP A 134 61.72 -21.69 -32.52
C ASP A 134 61.83 -23.21 -32.38
N CYS A 135 63.00 -23.75 -32.71
CA CYS A 135 63.27 -25.19 -32.66
C CYS A 135 63.40 -25.77 -31.24
N ALA A 136 63.19 -24.97 -30.18
CA ALA A 136 62.93 -25.49 -28.85
C ALA A 136 61.48 -26.02 -28.72
N LYS A 137 60.55 -25.51 -29.55
CA LYS A 137 59.22 -26.10 -29.74
C LYS A 137 59.33 -27.30 -30.68
N ALA A 138 58.90 -28.47 -30.19
CA ALA A 138 59.01 -29.71 -30.93
C ALA A 138 58.19 -29.68 -32.23
N ASN A 139 58.87 -29.86 -33.36
CA ASN A 139 58.31 -29.79 -34.70
C ASN A 139 57.66 -28.43 -35.04
N HIS A 140 58.43 -27.35 -34.94
CA HIS A 140 58.06 -26.05 -35.52
C HIS A 140 58.36 -26.05 -37.04
N PRO A 141 57.52 -25.42 -37.89
CA PRO A 141 57.85 -25.17 -39.30
C PRO A 141 59.20 -24.46 -39.46
N GLY A 142 59.95 -24.81 -40.51
CA GLY A 142 61.30 -24.35 -40.77
C GLY A 142 62.42 -25.06 -39.98
N CYS A 143 62.10 -25.86 -38.95
CA CYS A 143 63.12 -26.59 -38.18
C CYS A 143 63.54 -27.92 -38.83
N PRO A 144 64.78 -28.41 -38.61
CA PRO A 144 65.24 -29.70 -39.09
C PRO A 144 64.35 -30.87 -38.63
N CYS A 145 63.91 -31.72 -39.57
CA CYS A 145 62.91 -32.76 -39.33
C CYS A 145 63.51 -34.18 -39.27
N LYS A 146 62.79 -35.08 -38.58
CA LYS A 146 63.09 -36.53 -38.53
C LYS A 146 61.80 -37.32 -38.73
N GLY A 147 61.68 -37.97 -39.88
CA GLY A 147 60.47 -38.70 -40.30
C GLY A 147 59.97 -38.20 -41.66
N THR A 148 58.72 -38.48 -41.99
CA THR A 148 58.06 -38.01 -43.23
C THR A 148 56.94 -37.01 -42.96
N ALA A 149 56.23 -37.17 -41.85
CA ALA A 149 55.16 -36.28 -41.39
C ALA A 149 55.13 -36.23 -39.86
N ALA A 150 54.58 -35.16 -39.29
CA ALA A 150 54.29 -35.02 -37.87
C ALA A 150 53.03 -34.19 -37.64
N ASN A 151 52.38 -34.39 -36.49
CA ASN A 151 51.37 -33.45 -36.00
C ASN A 151 52.05 -32.10 -35.72
N CYS A 152 51.30 -31.02 -35.89
CA CYS A 152 51.79 -29.66 -35.71
C CYS A 152 50.70 -28.75 -35.14
N TYR A 153 51.14 -27.70 -34.45
CA TYR A 153 50.29 -26.59 -34.05
C TYR A 153 51.17 -25.36 -33.85
N THR A 154 50.90 -24.26 -34.54
CA THR A 154 51.68 -23.02 -34.45
C THR A 154 51.19 -22.10 -33.33
N GLY A 155 49.94 -22.29 -32.88
CA GLY A 155 49.38 -21.66 -31.68
C GLY A 155 49.85 -22.33 -30.38
N ASP A 156 49.34 -21.83 -29.24
CA ASP A 156 49.60 -22.45 -27.93
C ASP A 156 48.88 -23.82 -27.83
N PRO A 157 49.60 -24.93 -27.56
CA PRO A 157 49.02 -26.27 -27.46
C PRO A 157 47.86 -26.41 -26.46
N GLN A 158 47.69 -25.49 -25.50
CA GLN A 158 46.57 -25.53 -24.56
C GLN A 158 45.18 -25.38 -25.22
N TRP A 159 45.11 -24.93 -26.48
CA TRP A 159 43.87 -24.73 -27.23
C TRP A 159 43.46 -25.93 -28.09
N ILE A 160 44.36 -26.90 -28.32
CA ILE A 160 44.09 -28.06 -29.19
C ILE A 160 42.94 -28.91 -28.63
N GLY A 161 41.90 -29.14 -29.44
CA GLY A 161 40.74 -29.93 -29.07
C GLY A 161 39.68 -29.19 -28.25
N LYS A 162 39.82 -27.87 -28.07
CA LYS A 162 38.74 -26.99 -27.59
C LYS A 162 38.10 -26.29 -28.79
N GLY A 163 36.78 -26.16 -28.77
CA GLY A 163 36.04 -25.49 -29.82
C GLY A 163 36.31 -26.04 -31.22
N ILE A 164 36.69 -25.14 -32.14
CA ILE A 164 37.13 -25.51 -33.50
C ILE A 164 38.63 -25.79 -33.61
N CYS A 165 39.43 -25.55 -32.56
CA CYS A 165 40.88 -25.63 -32.65
C CYS A 165 41.37 -27.08 -32.76
N GLN A 166 42.14 -27.35 -33.80
CA GLN A 166 42.71 -28.66 -34.07
C GLN A 166 44.17 -28.55 -34.54
N ALA A 167 44.97 -29.56 -34.18
CA ALA A 167 46.32 -29.74 -34.70
C ALA A 167 46.27 -30.11 -36.18
N GLY A 168 47.19 -29.54 -36.97
CA GLY A 168 47.40 -29.91 -38.36
C GLY A 168 48.41 -31.04 -38.53
N VAL A 169 48.79 -31.31 -39.78
CA VAL A 169 49.91 -32.18 -40.15
C VAL A 169 50.89 -31.41 -41.04
N GLN A 170 52.17 -31.49 -40.71
CA GLN A 170 53.26 -30.94 -41.52
C GLN A 170 54.10 -32.07 -42.12
N LEU A 171 54.74 -31.79 -43.27
CA LEU A 171 55.58 -32.75 -43.99
C LEU A 171 57.05 -32.38 -43.86
N CYS A 172 57.91 -33.39 -43.80
CA CYS A 172 59.37 -33.24 -43.81
C CYS A 172 59.83 -33.14 -45.27
N GLN A 173 60.27 -31.95 -45.70
CA GLN A 173 60.68 -31.67 -47.07
C GLN A 173 62.05 -30.99 -47.09
N GLY A 174 62.96 -31.44 -47.94
CA GLY A 174 64.33 -30.91 -48.01
C GLY A 174 65.19 -31.10 -46.75
N GLY A 175 64.70 -31.80 -45.73
CA GLY A 175 65.35 -31.92 -44.41
C GLY A 175 64.72 -31.03 -43.33
N TYR A 176 63.72 -30.21 -43.66
CA TYR A 176 63.04 -29.29 -42.75
C TYR A 176 61.53 -29.54 -42.70
N TRP A 177 60.87 -29.18 -41.59
CA TRP A 177 59.42 -29.21 -41.50
C TRP A 177 58.81 -28.07 -42.34
N GLY A 178 57.85 -28.41 -43.21
CA GLY A 178 57.04 -27.42 -43.93
C GLY A 178 55.91 -26.83 -43.10
N GLU A 179 55.04 -26.05 -43.73
CA GLU A 179 53.87 -25.43 -43.10
C GLU A 179 52.91 -26.44 -42.45
N CYS A 180 52.22 -25.98 -41.40
CA CYS A 180 51.26 -26.79 -40.67
C CYS A 180 49.91 -26.86 -41.41
N ASN A 181 49.68 -27.94 -42.15
CA ASN A 181 48.51 -28.04 -43.02
C ASN A 181 47.29 -28.57 -42.25
N GLY A 182 46.19 -27.81 -42.30
CA GLY A 182 44.90 -28.20 -41.70
C GLY A 182 44.74 -27.89 -40.21
N GLU A 183 45.67 -27.14 -39.60
CA GLU A 183 45.44 -26.60 -38.26
C GLU A 183 44.32 -25.54 -38.25
N VAL A 184 43.70 -25.37 -37.08
CA VAL A 184 42.77 -24.27 -36.81
C VAL A 184 43.22 -23.58 -35.53
N LEU A 185 43.59 -22.31 -35.65
CA LEU A 185 44.10 -21.48 -34.56
C LEU A 185 42.97 -20.67 -33.91
N PRO A 186 43.15 -20.20 -32.66
CA PRO A 186 42.23 -19.26 -32.03
C PRO A 186 42.02 -18.00 -32.88
N THR A 187 40.75 -17.63 -33.06
CA THR A 187 40.32 -16.39 -33.71
C THR A 187 39.30 -15.68 -32.82
N PRO A 188 39.11 -14.35 -32.91
CA PRO A 188 38.08 -13.66 -32.13
C PRO A 188 36.68 -14.24 -32.41
N GLU A 189 35.84 -14.34 -31.38
CA GLU A 189 34.49 -14.89 -31.55
C GLU A 189 33.69 -14.20 -32.66
N ALA A 190 33.04 -15.02 -33.47
CA ALA A 190 31.96 -14.66 -34.36
C ALA A 190 30.74 -15.49 -33.96
N CYS A 191 29.56 -14.85 -33.90
CA CYS A 191 28.37 -15.48 -33.33
C CYS A 191 27.75 -16.50 -34.31
N ASP A 192 28.36 -17.69 -34.36
CA ASP A 192 28.17 -18.73 -35.38
C ASP A 192 27.90 -20.13 -34.79
N GLY A 193 27.73 -20.21 -33.46
CA GLY A 193 27.39 -21.42 -32.71
C GLY A 193 28.58 -22.29 -32.37
N LYS A 194 29.79 -21.70 -32.31
CA LYS A 194 31.05 -22.38 -32.01
C LYS A 194 31.89 -21.55 -31.04
N ASP A 195 32.98 -22.18 -30.60
CA ASP A 195 34.04 -21.60 -29.78
C ASP A 195 35.21 -21.31 -30.73
N ASN A 196 35.40 -20.05 -31.16
CA ASN A 196 36.36 -19.66 -32.19
C ASN A 196 37.75 -19.33 -31.63
N ASN A 197 37.81 -18.80 -30.40
CA ASN A 197 39.04 -18.53 -29.64
C ASN A 197 39.49 -19.73 -28.79
N CYS A 198 38.67 -20.78 -28.78
CA CYS A 198 38.97 -22.10 -28.26
C CYS A 198 39.13 -22.14 -26.73
N ASN A 199 38.42 -21.28 -25.99
CA ASN A 199 38.50 -21.24 -24.52
C ASN A 199 37.54 -22.20 -23.80
N ALA A 200 36.72 -22.96 -24.55
CA ALA A 200 35.65 -23.85 -24.11
C ALA A 200 34.37 -23.16 -23.63
N LEU A 201 34.17 -21.88 -23.98
CA LEU A 201 32.88 -21.19 -24.04
C LEU A 201 32.49 -20.99 -25.51
N VAL A 202 31.23 -20.66 -25.80
CA VAL A 202 30.70 -20.57 -27.17
C VAL A 202 30.05 -19.21 -27.38
N ASP A 203 30.40 -18.53 -28.48
CA ASP A 203 29.92 -17.20 -28.86
C ASP A 203 30.12 -16.10 -27.79
N GLU A 204 30.96 -16.29 -26.76
CA GLU A 204 30.99 -15.37 -25.61
C GLU A 204 31.59 -13.99 -25.94
N GLY A 205 31.08 -12.95 -25.29
CA GLY A 205 31.43 -11.57 -25.64
C GLY A 205 30.78 -11.06 -26.95
N VAL A 206 30.30 -11.94 -27.84
CA VAL A 206 29.51 -11.57 -29.04
C VAL A 206 28.02 -11.91 -28.96
N LEU A 207 27.58 -12.59 -27.89
CA LEU A 207 26.15 -12.67 -27.55
C LEU A 207 25.56 -11.28 -27.23
N SER A 208 24.35 -11.03 -27.71
CA SER A 208 23.54 -9.89 -27.28
C SER A 208 23.19 -9.94 -25.79
N SER A 209 22.64 -8.84 -25.26
CA SER A 209 22.09 -8.77 -23.88
C SER A 209 21.01 -9.82 -23.56
N CYS A 210 20.45 -10.49 -24.57
CA CYS A 210 19.52 -11.61 -24.42
C CYS A 210 20.19 -12.98 -24.24
N GLY A 211 21.51 -13.08 -24.32
CA GLY A 211 22.26 -14.35 -24.36
C GLY A 211 22.12 -15.09 -25.69
N THR A 212 21.98 -14.36 -26.81
CA THR A 212 21.74 -14.94 -28.15
C THR A 212 22.43 -14.13 -29.25
N CYS A 213 22.80 -14.76 -30.37
CA CYS A 213 23.38 -14.10 -31.56
C CYS A 213 22.46 -13.11 -32.30
N ASP A 214 21.20 -12.97 -31.91
CA ASP A 214 20.35 -11.86 -32.35
C ASP A 214 20.82 -10.55 -31.71
N MET A 215 21.70 -9.83 -32.41
CA MET A 215 22.22 -8.52 -31.96
C MET A 215 21.18 -7.38 -31.98
N SER A 216 19.96 -7.60 -32.50
CA SER A 216 18.84 -6.69 -32.28
C SER A 216 18.17 -6.87 -30.91
N CYS A 217 18.49 -7.96 -30.22
CA CYS A 217 17.84 -8.36 -28.99
C CYS A 217 18.34 -7.58 -27.77
N THR A 218 17.55 -6.62 -27.33
CA THR A 218 17.81 -5.86 -26.10
C THR A 218 16.97 -6.40 -24.94
N GLN A 219 17.62 -6.76 -23.83
CA GLN A 219 17.00 -7.19 -22.57
C GLN A 219 17.54 -6.32 -21.43
N GLN A 220 16.66 -5.81 -20.57
CA GLN A 220 17.03 -4.87 -19.50
C GLN A 220 16.31 -5.19 -18.20
N LYS A 221 17.00 -5.01 -17.08
CA LYS A 221 16.41 -4.88 -15.74
C LYS A 221 16.32 -3.38 -15.43
N MET A 222 15.14 -2.90 -15.09
CA MET A 222 14.84 -1.47 -14.95
C MET A 222 14.09 -1.23 -13.65
N GLY A 223 14.32 -0.12 -12.95
CA GLY A 223 13.54 0.27 -11.78
C GLY A 223 14.31 0.94 -10.64
N PRO A 224 13.61 1.46 -9.61
CA PRO A 224 14.26 1.97 -8.42
C PRO A 224 15.10 0.94 -7.67
N ASP A 225 16.29 1.36 -7.25
CA ASP A 225 17.27 0.60 -6.46
C ASP A 225 18.24 1.57 -5.73
N PHE A 226 19.35 1.08 -5.20
CA PHE A 226 20.34 1.92 -4.51
C PHE A 226 21.04 2.94 -5.42
N GLY A 227 21.17 2.67 -6.73
CA GLY A 227 21.69 3.64 -7.71
C GLY A 227 20.61 4.59 -8.26
N ASN A 228 19.34 4.17 -8.20
CA ASN A 228 18.19 4.86 -8.76
C ASN A 228 17.12 5.04 -7.66
N PRO A 229 17.25 6.01 -6.75
CA PRO A 229 16.40 6.09 -5.56
C PRO A 229 14.92 6.32 -5.88
N PHE A 230 14.03 5.88 -4.99
CA PHE A 230 12.60 6.09 -5.14
C PHE A 230 12.23 7.58 -5.23
N SER A 231 11.23 7.88 -6.06
CA SER A 231 10.66 9.23 -6.21
C SER A 231 9.14 9.15 -6.03
N LEU A 232 8.58 10.01 -5.17
CA LEU A 232 7.16 10.07 -4.87
C LEU A 232 6.54 11.33 -5.48
N ASP A 233 5.59 11.16 -6.39
CA ASP A 233 4.97 12.25 -7.17
C ASP A 233 3.59 12.70 -6.65
N GLY A 234 3.10 12.08 -5.57
CA GLY A 234 1.78 12.36 -5.01
C GLY A 234 0.59 11.78 -5.82
N THR A 235 0.88 10.87 -6.74
CA THR A 235 -0.07 9.98 -7.43
C THR A 235 0.36 8.51 -7.36
N ASN A 236 1.67 8.25 -7.26
CA ASN A 236 2.26 6.92 -7.27
C ASN A 236 2.35 6.24 -5.89
N ALA A 237 1.96 6.91 -4.80
CA ALA A 237 1.99 6.38 -3.44
C ALA A 237 0.71 6.68 -2.63
N ASN A 238 0.42 5.79 -1.68
CA ASN A 238 -0.68 5.86 -0.73
C ASN A 238 -0.23 5.27 0.61
N GLY A 239 -0.20 6.03 1.69
CA GLY A 239 0.14 5.49 3.01
C GLY A 239 1.58 4.96 3.11
N VAL A 240 2.44 5.31 2.15
CA VAL A 240 3.88 5.05 2.14
C VAL A 240 4.68 6.30 1.82
N GLY A 241 5.70 6.54 2.65
CA GLY A 241 6.71 7.59 2.46
C GLY A 241 8.09 6.99 2.23
N LEU A 242 9.11 7.86 2.25
CA LEU A 242 10.51 7.45 2.22
C LEU A 242 11.12 7.52 3.62
N ASP A 243 11.93 6.53 3.98
CA ASP A 243 12.75 6.55 5.20
C ASP A 243 14.00 7.43 5.03
N ALA A 244 14.83 7.50 6.07
CA ALA A 244 16.08 8.29 6.05
C ALA A 244 17.13 7.80 5.04
N ASN A 245 16.96 6.60 4.45
CA ASN A 245 17.81 6.03 3.41
C ASN A 245 17.19 6.17 2.01
N GLY A 246 15.97 6.71 1.90
CA GLY A 246 15.21 6.79 0.65
C GLY A 246 14.40 5.53 0.31
N TYR A 247 14.21 4.59 1.24
CA TYR A 247 13.44 3.36 1.02
C TYR A 247 11.95 3.53 1.33
N ILE A 248 11.10 2.80 0.63
CA ILE A 248 9.64 2.86 0.80
C ILE A 248 9.22 2.18 2.11
N VAL A 249 8.56 2.94 2.98
CA VAL A 249 8.02 2.52 4.28
C VAL A 249 6.63 3.10 4.51
N LEU A 250 5.85 2.53 5.44
CA LEU A 250 4.52 3.02 5.79
C LEU A 250 4.59 4.41 6.45
N ASP A 251 3.80 5.36 5.93
CA ASP A 251 3.54 6.68 6.51
C ASP A 251 2.07 7.06 6.29
N SER A 252 1.26 7.03 7.34
CA SER A 252 -0.16 7.35 7.26
C SER A 252 -0.47 8.81 6.85
N LYS A 253 0.52 9.72 6.89
CA LYS A 253 0.36 11.11 6.40
C LYS A 253 0.39 11.21 4.88
N SER A 254 0.98 10.22 4.21
CA SER A 254 1.03 10.09 2.75
C SER A 254 -0.19 9.35 2.16
N ALA A 255 -1.26 9.18 2.94
CA ALA A 255 -2.50 8.57 2.48
C ALA A 255 -3.06 9.26 1.22
N ASN A 256 -3.54 8.46 0.27
CA ASN A 256 -3.97 8.88 -1.05
C ASN A 256 -5.16 9.85 -0.97
N LYS A 257 -5.26 10.75 -1.96
CA LYS A 257 -6.38 11.65 -2.21
C LYS A 257 -7.75 10.96 -2.18
N ASN A 258 -7.84 9.66 -2.48
CA ASN A 258 -9.09 8.89 -2.35
C ASN A 258 -9.57 8.71 -0.90
N LEU A 259 -8.69 8.85 0.11
CA LEU A 259 -9.04 8.82 1.53
C LEU A 259 -9.38 10.23 2.09
N ASN A 260 -9.53 11.23 1.22
CA ASN A 260 -10.02 12.57 1.56
C ASN A 260 -11.54 12.61 1.85
N HIS A 261 -12.11 11.58 2.48
CA HIS A 261 -13.57 11.44 2.61
C HIS A 261 -14.00 11.14 4.03
N ILE A 262 -15.10 11.77 4.45
CA ILE A 262 -15.84 11.45 5.66
C ILE A 262 -17.25 11.00 5.27
N TRP A 263 -17.64 9.83 5.75
CA TRP A 263 -18.91 9.18 5.40
C TRP A 263 -19.91 9.31 6.54
N ILE A 264 -20.96 10.12 6.36
CA ILE A 264 -21.83 10.57 7.45
C ILE A 264 -23.24 10.03 7.23
N ALA A 265 -23.68 9.11 8.09
CA ALA A 265 -25.02 8.57 8.12
C ALA A 265 -26.04 9.59 8.67
N ASN A 266 -27.06 9.88 7.86
CA ASN A 266 -28.13 10.84 8.09
C ASN A 266 -29.43 10.09 8.39
N HIS A 267 -29.84 10.07 9.66
CA HIS A 267 -30.87 9.12 10.07
C HIS A 267 -32.29 9.61 9.76
N GLY A 268 -32.49 10.92 9.60
CA GLY A 268 -33.79 11.54 9.33
C GLY A 268 -34.31 11.36 7.90
N GLU A 269 -33.44 10.94 6.97
CA GLU A 269 -33.77 10.77 5.55
C GLU A 269 -33.28 9.43 4.96
N ALA A 270 -32.74 8.53 5.80
CA ALA A 270 -32.19 7.23 5.44
C ALA A 270 -31.05 7.27 4.38
N THR A 271 -30.12 8.20 4.53
CA THR A 271 -28.99 8.37 3.61
C THR A 271 -27.62 8.33 4.29
N VAL A 272 -26.56 8.30 3.47
CA VAL A 272 -25.17 8.57 3.88
C VAL A 272 -24.56 9.62 2.96
N SER A 273 -24.06 10.72 3.53
CA SER A 273 -23.25 11.73 2.83
C SER A 273 -21.82 11.24 2.63
N LYS A 274 -21.25 11.43 1.43
CA LYS A 274 -19.82 11.36 1.17
C LYS A 274 -19.31 12.79 1.04
N LEU A 275 -18.61 13.28 2.07
CA LEU A 275 -18.10 14.65 2.12
C LEU A 275 -16.58 14.67 1.98
N ASN A 276 -16.08 15.46 1.03
CA ASN A 276 -14.66 15.63 0.77
C ASN A 276 -14.03 16.47 1.89
N THR A 277 -13.08 15.90 2.62
CA THR A 277 -12.49 16.55 3.79
C THR A 277 -11.56 17.70 3.42
N LYS A 278 -11.02 17.76 2.21
CA LYS A 278 -10.14 18.87 1.78
C LYS A 278 -10.91 20.08 1.29
N THR A 279 -11.96 19.87 0.49
CA THR A 279 -12.80 20.97 -0.06
C THR A 279 -13.99 21.33 0.83
N GLY A 280 -14.43 20.41 1.68
CA GLY A 280 -15.65 20.54 2.47
C GLY A 280 -16.95 20.31 1.68
N LYS A 281 -16.88 19.96 0.39
CA LYS A 281 -18.08 19.69 -0.42
C LYS A 281 -18.65 18.30 -0.14
N GLU A 282 -19.97 18.19 -0.06
CA GLU A 282 -20.65 16.92 -0.23
C GLU A 282 -20.59 16.51 -1.71
N GLU A 283 -19.84 15.45 -2.03
CA GLU A 283 -19.65 14.98 -3.42
C GLU A 283 -20.79 14.06 -3.89
N ALA A 284 -21.41 13.34 -2.96
CA ALA A 284 -22.50 12.41 -3.24
C ALA A 284 -23.28 12.12 -1.95
N ARG A 285 -24.54 11.74 -2.08
CA ARG A 285 -25.36 11.25 -0.97
C ARG A 285 -26.13 10.02 -1.42
N TYR A 286 -26.02 8.94 -0.66
CA TYR A 286 -26.50 7.62 -1.04
C TYR A 286 -27.72 7.24 -0.21
N LYS A 287 -28.81 6.79 -0.85
CA LYS A 287 -29.94 6.18 -0.14
C LYS A 287 -29.55 4.77 0.34
N THR A 288 -29.78 4.47 1.60
CA THR A 288 -29.37 3.20 2.24
C THR A 288 -30.56 2.49 2.91
N CYS A 289 -30.27 1.48 3.73
CA CYS A 289 -31.23 0.91 4.66
C CYS A 289 -31.74 1.92 5.71
N ASN A 290 -32.79 1.53 6.44
CA ASN A 290 -33.57 2.44 7.26
C ASN A 290 -32.86 2.87 8.54
N ASN A 291 -32.89 4.18 8.83
CA ASN A 291 -32.35 4.77 10.06
C ASN A 291 -30.83 4.44 10.23
N PRO A 292 -29.99 4.74 9.22
CA PRO A 292 -28.55 4.48 9.23
C PRO A 292 -27.88 5.25 10.36
N SER A 293 -26.76 4.73 10.87
CA SER A 293 -26.16 5.32 12.07
C SER A 293 -24.67 5.08 12.27
N ARG A 294 -24.10 3.95 11.86
CA ARG A 294 -22.65 3.73 11.99
C ARG A 294 -22.03 3.69 10.61
N THR A 295 -20.90 4.35 10.47
CA THR A 295 -20.04 4.24 9.30
C THR A 295 -18.65 3.87 9.77
N SER A 296 -18.09 2.84 9.15
CA SER A 296 -16.71 2.41 9.34
C SER A 296 -16.12 2.21 7.96
N VAL A 297 -14.99 2.86 7.71
CA VAL A 297 -14.37 2.89 6.39
C VAL A 297 -13.28 1.81 6.29
N ASP A 298 -13.24 1.09 5.17
CA ASP A 298 -12.23 0.07 4.90
C ASP A 298 -10.96 0.66 4.26
N LEU A 299 -9.94 -0.19 4.05
CA LEU A 299 -8.61 0.25 3.58
C LEU A 299 -8.62 0.82 2.14
N ASP A 300 -9.66 0.54 1.36
CA ASP A 300 -9.86 1.10 0.01
C ASP A 300 -10.68 2.42 0.06
N GLY A 301 -11.12 2.82 1.27
CA GLY A 301 -11.92 4.00 1.53
C GLY A 301 -13.45 3.77 1.43
N ASN A 302 -13.90 2.53 1.24
CA ASN A 302 -15.33 2.22 1.11
C ASN A 302 -16.02 2.27 2.48
N ALA A 303 -17.25 2.78 2.54
CA ALA A 303 -18.00 2.86 3.78
C ALA A 303 -18.92 1.66 4.00
N TRP A 304 -18.74 1.00 5.14
CA TRP A 304 -19.70 0.05 5.70
C TRP A 304 -20.71 0.79 6.57
N VAL A 305 -22.00 0.63 6.28
CA VAL A 305 -23.10 1.40 6.88
C VAL A 305 -24.00 0.48 7.69
N ALA A 306 -24.18 0.75 8.99
CA ALA A 306 -25.07 -0.05 9.87
C ALA A 306 -26.40 0.67 10.19
N CYS A 307 -27.51 0.00 9.89
CA CYS A 307 -28.87 0.52 9.98
C CYS A 307 -29.67 -0.04 11.17
N ARG A 308 -30.39 0.87 11.84
CA ARG A 308 -30.96 0.60 13.18
C ARG A 308 -32.36 -0.01 13.14
N SER A 309 -33.20 0.45 12.23
CA SER A 309 -34.63 0.10 12.24
C SER A 309 -34.92 -1.23 11.55
N ASP A 310 -34.07 -1.64 10.61
CA ASP A 310 -34.26 -2.85 9.78
C ASP A 310 -33.07 -3.81 9.81
N GLY A 311 -32.02 -3.53 10.60
CA GLY A 311 -30.83 -4.37 10.70
C GLY A 311 -29.98 -4.44 9.43
N GLY A 312 -30.22 -3.57 8.45
CA GLY A 312 -29.48 -3.56 7.20
C GLY A 312 -28.00 -3.21 7.40
N VAL A 313 -27.16 -3.78 6.56
CA VAL A 313 -25.76 -3.39 6.40
C VAL A 313 -25.47 -3.17 4.91
N ALA A 314 -25.10 -1.95 4.54
CA ALA A 314 -24.72 -1.60 3.17
C ALA A 314 -23.21 -1.38 3.04
N LYS A 315 -22.67 -1.57 1.85
CA LYS A 315 -21.31 -1.16 1.49
C LYS A 315 -21.35 -0.18 0.31
N LEU A 316 -20.84 1.03 0.54
CA LEU A 316 -20.74 2.12 -0.44
C LEU A 316 -19.29 2.22 -0.93
N LEU A 317 -19.10 2.13 -2.24
CA LEU A 317 -17.79 2.16 -2.88
C LEU A 317 -17.31 3.60 -3.07
N ASN A 318 -16.01 3.80 -2.86
CA ASN A 318 -15.41 5.13 -2.76
C ASN A 318 -15.00 5.74 -4.11
N ASP A 319 -14.41 4.92 -4.97
CA ASP A 319 -13.93 5.33 -6.28
C ASP A 319 -14.87 4.78 -7.36
N LYS A 320 -15.28 5.66 -8.28
CA LYS A 320 -16.23 5.33 -9.35
C LYS A 320 -15.71 4.22 -10.28
N LYS A 321 -14.40 3.98 -10.33
CA LYS A 321 -13.78 2.88 -11.10
C LYS A 321 -14.08 1.48 -10.56
N ASP A 322 -14.34 1.37 -9.25
CA ASP A 322 -14.51 0.09 -8.54
C ASP A 322 -15.99 -0.33 -8.49
N CYS A 323 -16.89 0.60 -8.84
CA CYS A 323 -18.32 0.37 -9.01
C CYS A 323 -18.61 -0.46 -10.26
N LYS A 324 -19.76 -1.14 -10.29
CA LYS A 324 -20.14 -2.04 -11.39
C LYS A 324 -21.33 -1.47 -12.13
N ASP A 325 -21.26 -1.41 -13.45
CA ASP A 325 -22.44 -1.22 -14.30
C ASP A 325 -23.38 -2.42 -14.06
N LYS A 326 -24.52 -2.16 -13.42
CA LYS A 326 -25.53 -3.16 -13.04
C LYS A 326 -26.63 -3.25 -14.09
N ASN A 327 -26.83 -2.18 -14.86
CA ASN A 327 -27.95 -2.05 -15.79
C ASN A 327 -27.55 -2.29 -17.26
N GLY A 328 -26.25 -2.26 -17.56
CA GLY A 328 -25.64 -2.59 -18.84
C GLY A 328 -25.59 -1.43 -19.84
N ASN A 329 -25.72 -0.17 -19.39
CA ASN A 329 -25.76 0.99 -20.30
C ASN A 329 -24.38 1.50 -20.74
N GLY A 330 -23.29 0.98 -20.19
CA GLY A 330 -21.91 1.38 -20.52
C GLY A 330 -21.40 2.59 -19.72
N THR A 331 -22.14 3.06 -18.72
CA THR A 331 -21.75 4.14 -17.81
C THR A 331 -22.11 3.79 -16.36
N ILE A 332 -21.35 4.32 -15.39
CA ILE A 332 -21.62 4.08 -13.96
C ILE A 332 -22.65 5.10 -13.43
N ASP A 333 -23.84 4.60 -13.11
CA ASP A 333 -24.99 5.32 -12.56
C ASP A 333 -24.93 5.40 -11.03
N THR A 334 -24.25 6.44 -10.52
CA THR A 334 -24.12 6.73 -9.08
C THR A 334 -24.67 8.11 -8.73
N SER A 335 -25.05 8.28 -7.48
CA SER A 335 -25.38 9.58 -6.89
C SER A 335 -24.16 10.50 -6.90
N THR A 336 -24.35 11.79 -7.20
CA THR A 336 -23.26 12.77 -7.37
C THR A 336 -23.79 14.20 -7.26
N ASP A 337 -22.97 15.12 -6.77
CA ASP A 337 -23.13 16.55 -6.98
C ASP A 337 -23.15 16.80 -8.50
N LEU A 338 -24.26 17.30 -9.04
CA LEU A 338 -24.45 17.57 -10.47
C LEU A 338 -24.27 19.06 -10.79
N ASN A 339 -24.46 19.95 -9.81
CA ASN A 339 -24.38 21.41 -10.00
C ASN A 339 -23.03 22.00 -9.55
N GLY A 340 -22.25 21.26 -8.76
CA GLY A 340 -20.95 21.65 -8.22
C GLY A 340 -21.03 22.53 -6.96
N ASP A 341 -22.17 22.68 -6.30
CA ASP A 341 -22.36 23.56 -5.14
C ASP A 341 -21.96 22.90 -3.79
N GLY A 342 -21.76 21.57 -3.79
CA GLY A 342 -21.30 20.81 -2.63
C GLY A 342 -22.39 20.46 -1.62
N LYS A 343 -23.66 20.39 -2.07
CA LYS A 343 -24.83 19.99 -1.29
C LYS A 343 -25.71 19.08 -2.14
N ILE A 344 -26.08 17.91 -1.64
CA ILE A 344 -26.85 16.96 -2.45
C ILE A 344 -28.35 17.14 -2.25
N SER A 345 -29.05 17.31 -3.38
CA SER A 345 -30.50 17.45 -3.49
C SER A 345 -31.20 16.14 -3.88
N GLY A 346 -32.54 16.13 -3.89
CA GLY A 346 -33.34 14.92 -4.10
C GLY A 346 -33.17 14.26 -5.47
N ASN A 347 -32.90 15.06 -6.51
CA ASN A 347 -32.69 14.65 -7.90
C ASN A 347 -31.24 14.22 -8.22
N GLU A 348 -30.30 14.47 -7.30
CA GLU A 348 -28.89 14.06 -7.41
C GLU A 348 -28.62 12.68 -6.77
N MET A 349 -29.59 12.19 -5.99
CA MET A 349 -29.56 10.87 -5.36
C MET A 349 -30.28 9.82 -6.22
N LYS A 350 -29.57 8.77 -6.64
CA LYS A 350 -30.17 7.56 -7.22
C LYS A 350 -31.16 6.91 -6.24
N ALA A 351 -32.05 6.05 -6.72
CA ALA A 351 -32.95 5.31 -5.83
C ALA A 351 -32.20 4.19 -5.09
N LEU A 352 -32.79 3.69 -4.00
CA LEU A 352 -32.23 2.54 -3.27
C LEU A 352 -32.09 1.33 -4.21
N MET A 353 -30.98 0.60 -4.09
CA MET A 353 -30.51 -0.48 -4.99
C MET A 353 -30.17 -0.07 -6.44
N GLN A 354 -30.64 1.08 -6.94
CA GLN A 354 -30.29 1.59 -8.27
C GLN A 354 -28.94 2.31 -8.32
N ASP A 355 -28.38 2.73 -7.18
CA ASP A 355 -27.03 3.29 -7.14
C ASP A 355 -25.97 2.20 -7.40
N GLU A 356 -25.17 2.37 -8.43
CA GLU A 356 -24.18 1.40 -8.87
C GLU A 356 -22.91 1.34 -8.03
N CYS A 357 -22.63 2.39 -7.25
CA CYS A 357 -21.56 2.40 -6.26
C CYS A 357 -21.99 1.84 -4.89
N MET A 358 -23.28 1.57 -4.65
CA MET A 358 -23.67 0.70 -3.54
C MET A 358 -23.42 -0.77 -3.92
N SER A 359 -22.32 -1.36 -3.46
CA SER A 359 -21.90 -2.73 -3.78
C SER A 359 -22.96 -3.76 -3.39
N PHE A 360 -23.49 -3.65 -2.16
CA PHE A 360 -24.57 -4.48 -1.65
C PHE A 360 -25.31 -3.81 -0.49
N LEU A 361 -26.51 -4.32 -0.21
CA LEU A 361 -27.25 -4.15 1.04
C LEU A 361 -27.74 -5.52 1.49
N VAL A 362 -27.30 -5.95 2.68
CA VAL A 362 -27.57 -7.27 3.27
C VAL A 362 -28.23 -7.12 4.65
N TYR A 363 -28.76 -8.23 5.19
CA TYR A 363 -29.41 -8.29 6.51
C TYR A 363 -28.80 -9.43 7.35
N PRO A 364 -27.58 -9.25 7.91
CA PRO A 364 -26.74 -10.36 8.40
C PRO A 364 -27.24 -11.07 9.68
N ASP A 365 -28.20 -10.47 10.37
CA ASP A 365 -28.79 -10.95 11.61
C ASP A 365 -30.31 -10.71 11.57
N GLU A 366 -31.03 -11.32 10.62
CA GLU A 366 -32.51 -11.43 10.62
C GLU A 366 -33.27 -10.09 10.88
N LYS A 367 -32.79 -8.99 10.28
CA LYS A 367 -33.30 -7.62 10.48
C LYS A 367 -33.28 -7.09 11.93
N LYS A 368 -32.50 -7.69 12.84
CA LYS A 368 -32.29 -7.15 14.20
C LYS A 368 -31.43 -5.89 14.14
N MET A 369 -31.65 -4.93 15.05
CA MET A 369 -30.97 -3.63 15.06
C MET A 369 -29.44 -3.74 15.04
N ALA A 370 -28.81 -3.35 13.92
CA ALA A 370 -27.37 -3.14 13.84
C ALA A 370 -27.03 -1.81 14.55
N ARG A 371 -26.02 -1.81 15.43
CA ARG A 371 -25.81 -0.70 16.36
C ARG A 371 -24.35 -0.31 16.60
N ALA A 372 -23.42 -1.24 16.43
CA ALA A 372 -21.97 -1.01 16.43
C ALA A 372 -21.35 -1.49 15.10
N ALA A 373 -20.29 -0.84 14.64
CA ALA A 373 -19.55 -1.23 13.43
C ALA A 373 -18.05 -0.89 13.55
N GLY A 374 -17.22 -1.67 12.88
CA GLY A 374 -15.77 -1.49 12.72
C GLY A 374 -15.25 -2.43 11.63
N VAL A 375 -14.05 -2.18 11.13
CA VAL A 375 -13.43 -2.98 10.05
C VAL A 375 -12.10 -3.53 10.55
N ASP A 376 -11.77 -4.77 10.20
CA ASP A 376 -10.51 -5.41 10.57
C ASP A 376 -9.44 -5.33 9.46
N ALA A 377 -8.25 -5.89 9.74
CA ALA A 377 -7.11 -5.88 8.83
C ALA A 377 -7.39 -6.52 7.46
N ASP A 378 -8.42 -7.35 7.32
CA ASP A 378 -8.76 -8.06 6.08
C ASP A 378 -9.95 -7.40 5.34
N ASN A 379 -10.21 -6.10 5.61
CA ASN A 379 -11.38 -5.34 5.13
C ASN A 379 -12.76 -5.92 5.53
N HIS A 380 -12.80 -6.93 6.40
CA HIS A 380 -14.07 -7.49 6.88
C HIS A 380 -14.71 -6.56 7.91
N ALA A 381 -16.00 -6.29 7.78
CA ALA A 381 -16.74 -5.53 8.79
C ALA A 381 -17.21 -6.42 9.93
N TRP A 382 -16.94 -5.99 11.15
CA TRP A 382 -17.56 -6.51 12.37
C TRP A 382 -18.75 -5.63 12.75
N ILE A 383 -19.95 -6.20 12.70
CA ILE A 383 -21.21 -5.51 13.00
C ILE A 383 -21.82 -6.09 14.28
N GLY A 384 -22.10 -5.22 15.24
CA GLY A 384 -22.72 -5.57 16.51
C GLY A 384 -24.22 -5.30 16.52
N PHE A 385 -24.99 -6.33 16.86
CA PHE A 385 -26.45 -6.36 16.88
C PHE A 385 -27.01 -6.23 18.30
N TRP A 386 -27.86 -5.23 18.52
CA TRP A 386 -28.27 -4.75 19.84
C TRP A 386 -29.09 -5.78 20.64
N TYR A 387 -30.16 -6.31 20.05
CA TYR A 387 -31.11 -7.19 20.76
C TYR A 387 -30.64 -8.64 20.89
N THR A 388 -29.79 -9.10 19.97
CA THR A 388 -29.26 -10.47 19.97
C THR A 388 -27.92 -10.59 20.70
N SER A 389 -27.27 -9.46 21.05
CA SER A 389 -25.92 -9.43 21.61
C SER A 389 -24.94 -10.27 20.78
N ARG A 390 -25.01 -10.15 19.44
CA ARG A 390 -24.12 -10.85 18.50
C ARG A 390 -23.21 -9.86 17.79
N LEU A 391 -21.94 -10.23 17.62
CA LEU A 391 -21.09 -9.71 16.55
C LEU A 391 -21.20 -10.64 15.33
N LYS A 392 -21.26 -10.06 14.13
CA LYS A 392 -21.09 -10.77 12.84
C LYS A 392 -19.84 -10.25 12.13
N ARG A 393 -19.01 -11.14 11.60
CA ARG A 393 -17.94 -10.78 10.63
C ARG A 393 -18.50 -10.91 9.23
N LEU A 394 -18.38 -9.87 8.40
CA LEU A 394 -18.94 -9.82 7.04
C LEU A 394 -17.84 -9.80 5.98
N GLU A 395 -18.02 -10.60 4.93
CA GLU A 395 -17.14 -10.68 3.75
C GLU A 395 -17.16 -9.38 2.91
N PRO A 396 -16.01 -8.72 2.64
CA PRO A 396 -15.95 -7.44 1.93
C PRO A 396 -16.48 -7.40 0.50
N VAL A 397 -16.60 -8.53 -0.20
CA VAL A 397 -17.09 -8.61 -1.59
C VAL A 397 -18.61 -8.72 -1.69
N ASN A 398 -19.29 -9.36 -0.72
CA ASN A 398 -20.72 -9.70 -0.82
C ASN A 398 -21.55 -9.48 0.46
N GLY A 399 -20.92 -9.13 1.59
CA GLY A 399 -21.62 -8.87 2.85
C GLY A 399 -22.10 -10.11 3.61
N ASN A 400 -21.82 -11.32 3.14
CA ASN A 400 -22.21 -12.55 3.82
C ASN A 400 -21.57 -12.65 5.21
N ALA A 401 -22.33 -13.11 6.19
CA ALA A 401 -21.82 -13.36 7.53
C ALA A 401 -20.94 -14.62 7.53
N VAL A 402 -19.63 -14.45 7.63
CA VAL A 402 -18.63 -15.53 7.67
C VAL A 402 -18.25 -15.95 9.09
N ASP A 403 -18.57 -15.13 10.11
CA ASP A 403 -18.48 -15.54 11.51
C ASP A 403 -19.57 -14.91 12.40
N THR A 404 -19.80 -15.50 13.57
CA THR A 404 -20.69 -15.02 14.65
C THR A 404 -20.02 -15.23 16.01
N ILE A 405 -20.02 -14.20 16.85
CA ILE A 405 -19.57 -14.27 18.26
C ILE A 405 -20.67 -13.73 19.17
N ASN A 406 -20.97 -14.45 20.26
CA ASN A 406 -21.96 -14.05 21.25
C ASN A 406 -21.31 -13.18 22.34
N LEU A 407 -21.80 -11.96 22.49
CA LEU A 407 -21.41 -11.00 23.53
C LEU A 407 -22.16 -11.26 24.84
N LYS A 408 -21.65 -10.69 25.93
CA LYS A 408 -22.35 -10.56 27.22
C LYS A 408 -23.15 -9.26 27.32
N CYS A 409 -22.78 -8.25 26.55
CA CYS A 409 -23.37 -6.92 26.55
C CYS A 409 -24.02 -6.55 25.22
N ALA A 410 -25.09 -5.74 25.26
CA ALA A 410 -25.68 -5.17 24.06
C ALA A 410 -24.70 -4.15 23.44
N PRO A 411 -24.22 -4.37 22.19
CA PRO A 411 -23.18 -3.56 21.58
C PRO A 411 -23.73 -2.21 21.14
N TYR A 412 -23.06 -1.12 21.52
CA TYR A 412 -23.45 0.23 21.10
C TYR A 412 -22.42 0.94 20.23
N GLY A 413 -21.14 0.63 20.40
CA GLY A 413 -20.04 1.03 19.53
C GLY A 413 -18.94 -0.02 19.64
N LEU A 414 -18.06 -0.10 18.65
CA LEU A 414 -16.88 -0.96 18.74
C LEU A 414 -15.69 -0.34 18.03
N VAL A 415 -14.50 -0.74 18.44
CA VAL A 415 -13.21 -0.45 17.80
C VAL A 415 -12.38 -1.73 17.80
N ILE A 416 -11.44 -1.88 16.88
CA ILE A 416 -10.52 -3.02 16.85
C ILE A 416 -9.12 -2.49 17.14
N ASP A 417 -8.45 -3.06 18.14
CA ASP A 417 -7.10 -2.64 18.53
C ASP A 417 -6.02 -3.19 17.59
N GLN A 418 -4.77 -2.83 17.87
CA GLN A 418 -3.63 -3.12 17.00
C GLN A 418 -3.14 -4.58 17.09
N ASN A 419 -3.74 -5.38 17.98
CA ASN A 419 -3.57 -6.83 18.05
C ASN A 419 -4.70 -7.58 17.32
N GLY A 420 -5.68 -6.84 16.77
CA GLY A 420 -6.91 -7.40 16.19
C GLY A 420 -7.98 -7.76 17.22
N ILE A 421 -7.87 -7.31 18.48
CA ILE A 421 -8.88 -7.55 19.51
C ILE A 421 -10.00 -6.53 19.37
N ILE A 422 -11.25 -7.00 19.39
CA ILE A 422 -12.43 -6.16 19.26
C ILE A 422 -12.83 -5.67 20.66
N TRP A 423 -13.01 -4.36 20.81
CA TRP A 423 -13.43 -3.72 22.04
C TRP A 423 -14.79 -3.08 21.84
N VAL A 424 -15.76 -3.47 22.66
CA VAL A 424 -17.18 -3.13 22.51
C VAL A 424 -17.64 -2.26 23.69
N ALA A 425 -18.24 -1.11 23.37
CA ALA A 425 -18.99 -0.29 24.31
C ALA A 425 -20.30 -1.02 24.69
N GLY A 426 -20.22 -1.83 25.75
CA GLY A 426 -21.30 -2.67 26.27
C GLY A 426 -22.32 -1.85 27.05
N ARG A 427 -23.38 -1.40 26.37
CA ARG A 427 -24.25 -0.36 26.92
C ARG A 427 -25.30 -0.88 27.91
N SER A 428 -25.83 -2.09 27.72
CA SER A 428 -26.75 -2.71 28.68
C SER A 428 -26.07 -2.95 30.04
N CYS A 429 -24.85 -3.51 30.00
CA CYS A 429 -24.06 -3.90 31.16
C CYS A 429 -23.23 -2.74 31.78
N LYS A 430 -23.26 -1.54 31.19
CA LYS A 430 -22.44 -0.37 31.57
C LYS A 430 -20.93 -0.69 31.67
N ALA A 431 -20.41 -1.48 30.74
CA ALA A 431 -19.04 -1.99 30.78
C ALA A 431 -18.34 -1.93 29.42
N LEU A 432 -17.05 -2.25 29.42
CA LEU A 432 -16.24 -2.46 28.23
C LEU A 432 -16.05 -3.97 28.02
N GLU A 433 -16.50 -4.50 26.89
CA GLU A 433 -16.35 -5.92 26.57
C GLU A 433 -15.22 -6.12 25.55
N ARG A 434 -14.20 -6.86 25.95
CA ARG A 434 -13.10 -7.33 25.11
C ARG A 434 -13.52 -8.63 24.42
N VAL A 435 -13.25 -8.76 23.12
CA VAL A 435 -13.52 -9.97 22.33
C VAL A 435 -12.29 -10.31 21.51
N ASP A 436 -11.75 -11.50 21.70
CA ASP A 436 -10.75 -12.07 20.80
C ASP A 436 -11.47 -12.78 19.64
N PRO A 437 -11.37 -12.29 18.39
CA PRO A 437 -12.09 -12.89 17.27
C PRO A 437 -11.53 -14.26 16.83
N LYS A 438 -10.31 -14.64 17.25
CA LYS A 438 -9.68 -15.92 16.89
C LYS A 438 -10.14 -17.04 17.83
N THR A 439 -10.18 -16.75 19.13
CA THR A 439 -10.61 -17.73 20.16
C THR A 439 -12.09 -17.61 20.52
N LYS A 440 -12.76 -16.54 20.09
CA LYS A 440 -14.15 -16.17 20.42
C LYS A 440 -14.41 -15.94 21.92
N GLN A 441 -13.33 -15.79 22.71
CA GLN A 441 -13.41 -15.52 24.13
C GLN A 441 -13.77 -14.05 24.38
N THR A 442 -14.69 -13.83 25.33
CA THR A 442 -15.19 -12.50 25.73
C THR A 442 -14.82 -12.20 27.18
N THR A 443 -14.40 -10.98 27.49
CA THR A 443 -14.07 -10.53 28.85
C THR A 443 -14.72 -9.19 29.14
N VAL A 444 -15.53 -9.09 30.20
CA VAL A 444 -16.27 -7.86 30.55
C VAL A 444 -15.53 -7.10 31.66
N TYR A 445 -14.98 -5.94 31.32
CA TYR A 445 -14.37 -5.01 32.27
C TYR A 445 -15.40 -3.98 32.73
N LYS A 446 -15.91 -4.15 33.96
CA LYS A 446 -16.84 -3.20 34.59
C LYS A 446 -16.24 -1.80 34.57
N ALA A 447 -16.93 -0.87 33.90
CA ALA A 447 -16.46 0.51 33.76
C ALA A 447 -16.99 1.37 34.92
N PRO A 448 -16.24 2.39 35.41
CA PRO A 448 -16.72 3.27 36.49
C PRO A 448 -17.74 4.32 36.03
N VAL A 449 -18.58 4.00 35.04
CA VAL A 449 -19.51 4.93 34.39
C VAL A 449 -20.80 5.10 35.20
N SER A 450 -21.19 6.34 35.47
CA SER A 450 -22.48 6.65 36.11
C SER A 450 -23.67 6.42 35.15
N LYS A 451 -23.50 6.81 33.87
CA LYS A 451 -24.48 6.67 32.80
C LYS A 451 -24.15 5.48 31.89
N TYR A 452 -23.99 5.69 30.57
CA TYR A 452 -24.05 4.64 29.55
C TYR A 452 -22.97 4.82 28.47
N PRO A 453 -22.15 3.79 28.18
CA PRO A 453 -21.19 3.78 27.07
C PRO A 453 -21.77 4.27 25.74
N TYR A 454 -21.03 5.11 25.02
CA TYR A 454 -21.43 5.72 23.75
C TYR A 454 -20.39 5.48 22.64
N GLY A 455 -19.51 6.45 22.39
CA GLY A 455 -18.45 6.38 21.40
C GLY A 455 -17.21 5.72 22.01
N ILE A 456 -16.50 4.96 21.19
CA ILE A 456 -15.32 4.20 21.59
C ILE A 456 -14.25 4.31 20.51
N ASN A 457 -12.98 4.44 20.90
CA ASN A 457 -11.83 4.43 20.01
C ASN A 457 -10.58 3.89 20.75
N VAL A 458 -9.51 3.57 20.03
CA VAL A 458 -8.20 3.12 20.55
C VAL A 458 -7.15 4.18 20.26
N ASP A 459 -6.27 4.50 21.22
CA ASP A 459 -5.17 5.43 20.98
C ASP A 459 -3.90 4.73 20.45
N ALA A 460 -2.90 5.52 20.04
CA ALA A 460 -1.63 5.03 19.51
C ALA A 460 -0.89 4.05 20.45
N PHE A 461 -1.20 4.06 21.76
CA PHE A 461 -0.60 3.23 22.80
C PHE A 461 -1.43 1.97 23.12
N GLY A 462 -2.54 1.75 22.41
CA GLY A 462 -3.43 0.59 22.59
C GLY A 462 -4.43 0.74 23.75
N ARG A 463 -4.59 1.95 24.30
CA ARG A 463 -5.54 2.21 25.39
C ARG A 463 -6.90 2.56 24.80
N ILE A 464 -7.96 2.07 25.44
CA ILE A 464 -9.32 2.17 24.93
C ILE A 464 -10.01 3.38 25.55
N TRP A 465 -10.42 4.32 24.71
CA TRP A 465 -11.13 5.53 25.10
C TRP A 465 -12.62 5.38 24.86
N MET A 466 -13.43 5.65 25.88
CA MET A 466 -14.88 5.42 25.88
C MET A 466 -15.63 6.61 26.50
N ALA A 467 -16.44 7.26 25.69
CA ALA A 467 -17.42 8.24 26.15
C ALA A 467 -18.61 7.55 26.83
N SER A 468 -19.27 8.25 27.76
CA SER A 468 -20.20 7.64 28.70
C SER A 468 -21.58 8.32 28.78
N THR A 469 -21.93 9.21 27.85
CA THR A 469 -23.11 10.10 27.92
C THR A 469 -23.20 10.92 29.22
N SER A 470 -22.08 11.09 29.92
CA SER A 470 -21.91 11.89 31.14
C SER A 470 -20.81 12.93 30.95
N THR A 471 -20.58 13.78 31.94
CA THR A 471 -19.46 14.74 31.98
C THR A 471 -18.06 14.10 32.07
N PHE A 472 -17.92 12.78 31.83
CA PHE A 472 -16.64 12.07 31.83
C PHE A 472 -16.43 11.26 30.53
N THR A 473 -15.19 11.26 30.06
CA THR A 473 -14.67 10.27 29.11
C THR A 473 -13.64 9.40 29.84
N TRP A 474 -13.69 8.10 29.60
CA TRP A 474 -12.90 7.10 30.31
C TRP A 474 -11.82 6.53 29.40
N ARG A 475 -10.62 6.30 29.95
CA ARG A 475 -9.51 5.59 29.33
C ARG A 475 -9.25 4.31 30.13
N PHE A 476 -9.41 3.17 29.48
CA PHE A 476 -9.01 1.86 29.98
C PHE A 476 -7.64 1.48 29.40
N ASP A 477 -6.74 1.01 30.25
CA ASP A 477 -5.44 0.49 29.85
C ASP A 477 -5.44 -1.05 29.95
N PRO A 478 -5.39 -1.77 28.83
CA PRO A 478 -5.46 -3.24 28.85
C PRO A 478 -4.20 -3.92 29.41
N THR A 479 -3.08 -3.19 29.57
CA THR A 479 -1.81 -3.77 30.07
C THR A 479 -1.82 -4.01 31.58
N ASN A 480 -2.60 -3.21 32.31
CA ASN A 480 -2.68 -3.19 33.78
C ASN A 480 -4.14 -3.17 34.30
N THR A 481 -5.11 -3.22 33.38
CA THR A 481 -6.56 -3.16 33.62
C THR A 481 -7.07 -1.91 34.35
N GLN A 482 -6.29 -0.82 34.36
CA GLN A 482 -6.66 0.40 35.07
C GLN A 482 -7.64 1.28 34.30
N TRP A 483 -8.55 1.90 35.06
CA TRP A 483 -9.47 2.92 34.58
C TRP A 483 -9.00 4.31 35.00
N THR A 484 -9.04 5.24 34.06
CA THR A 484 -8.77 6.67 34.25
C THR A 484 -9.85 7.49 33.55
N SER A 485 -10.04 8.76 33.93
CA SER A 485 -11.05 9.62 33.27
C SER A 485 -10.62 11.07 33.18
N VAL A 486 -11.28 11.81 32.28
CA VAL A 486 -11.15 13.26 32.09
C VAL A 486 -12.54 13.88 32.11
N SER A 487 -12.67 15.07 32.69
CA SER A 487 -13.96 15.75 32.90
C SER A 487 -14.27 16.84 31.86
N HIS A 488 -15.56 16.95 31.55
CA HIS A 488 -16.12 17.68 30.41
C HIS A 488 -17.23 18.64 30.86
N ALA A 489 -17.48 19.70 30.07
CA ALA A 489 -18.52 20.68 30.34
C ALA A 489 -19.96 20.19 30.03
N SER A 490 -20.11 19.08 29.31
CA SER A 490 -21.40 18.46 28.96
C SER A 490 -21.22 16.97 28.68
N ASN A 491 -22.25 16.28 28.17
CA ASN A 491 -22.19 14.83 28.01
C ASN A 491 -21.26 14.42 26.85
N SER A 492 -20.33 13.51 27.13
CA SER A 492 -19.43 12.92 26.15
C SER A 492 -20.18 12.00 25.16
N ARG A 493 -19.93 12.19 23.86
CA ARG A 493 -20.55 11.45 22.74
C ARG A 493 -19.51 10.75 21.87
N GLY A 494 -19.26 11.23 20.65
CA GLY A 494 -18.21 10.69 19.77
C GLY A 494 -16.81 10.87 20.37
N VAL A 495 -15.91 9.94 20.05
CA VAL A 495 -14.50 9.96 20.46
C VAL A 495 -13.65 9.61 19.24
N ALA A 496 -12.61 10.40 18.99
CA ALA A 496 -11.59 10.09 18.00
C ALA A 496 -10.18 10.32 18.56
N THR A 497 -9.21 9.53 18.12
CA THR A 497 -7.83 9.47 18.63
C THR A 497 -6.85 9.78 17.50
N SER A 498 -5.79 10.54 17.77
CA SER A 498 -4.80 10.97 16.78
C SER A 498 -3.44 10.34 16.99
N ALA A 499 -2.69 10.17 15.90
CA ALA A 499 -1.36 9.54 15.92
C ALA A 499 -0.30 10.38 16.66
N ASP A 500 -0.50 11.69 16.82
CA ASP A 500 0.31 12.58 17.65
C ASP A 500 -0.08 12.58 19.15
N GLY A 501 -1.01 11.70 19.54
CA GLY A 501 -1.28 11.41 20.96
C GLY A 501 -2.38 12.24 21.62
N TYR A 502 -3.28 12.86 20.84
CA TYR A 502 -4.46 13.54 21.38
C TYR A 502 -5.75 12.72 21.20
N VAL A 503 -6.74 13.06 22.03
CA VAL A 503 -8.11 12.52 21.95
C VAL A 503 -9.10 13.67 21.86
N TYR A 504 -10.05 13.55 20.95
CA TYR A 504 -11.06 14.55 20.67
C TYR A 504 -12.45 14.00 20.99
N VAL A 505 -13.18 14.69 21.85
CA VAL A 505 -14.47 14.24 22.38
C VAL A 505 -15.56 15.27 22.09
N ALA A 506 -16.66 14.82 21.48
CA ALA A 506 -17.87 15.63 21.30
C ALA A 506 -18.60 15.80 22.63
N ASN A 507 -18.99 17.04 22.94
CA ASN A 507 -19.76 17.40 24.12
C ASN A 507 -21.08 18.03 23.66
N ASP A 508 -22.20 17.34 23.89
CA ASP A 508 -23.47 17.61 23.20
C ASP A 508 -24.10 18.97 23.55
N GLY A 509 -24.59 19.15 24.78
CA GLY A 509 -25.29 20.36 25.21
C GLY A 509 -24.42 21.61 25.16
N SER A 510 -23.11 21.47 25.41
CA SER A 510 -22.15 22.59 25.31
C SER A 510 -21.63 22.83 23.89
N SER A 511 -22.14 22.12 22.87
CA SER A 511 -21.81 22.27 21.44
C SER A 511 -20.31 22.52 21.19
N SER A 512 -19.46 21.63 21.70
CA SER A 512 -18.01 21.84 21.74
C SER A 512 -17.21 20.52 21.68
N VAL A 513 -15.96 20.60 21.23
CA VAL A 513 -15.00 19.50 21.21
C VAL A 513 -13.97 19.70 22.33
N ALA A 514 -13.73 18.68 23.13
CA ALA A 514 -12.63 18.69 24.11
C ALA A 514 -11.39 18.05 23.48
N LYS A 515 -10.25 18.74 23.51
CA LYS A 515 -8.92 18.20 23.17
C LYS A 515 -8.24 17.73 24.45
N ILE A 516 -7.83 16.47 24.47
CA ILE A 516 -7.21 15.81 25.63
C ILE A 516 -5.86 15.23 25.20
N ASN A 517 -4.83 15.46 26.01
CA ASN A 517 -3.55 14.78 25.88
C ASN A 517 -3.69 13.33 26.37
N ALA A 518 -3.50 12.34 25.48
CA ALA A 518 -3.81 10.95 25.81
C ALA A 518 -2.90 10.36 26.90
N VAL A 519 -1.69 10.90 27.03
CA VAL A 519 -0.69 10.45 28.02
C VAL A 519 -0.94 11.11 29.37
N THR A 520 -0.92 12.45 29.43
CA THR A 520 -1.01 13.21 30.70
C THR A 520 -2.44 13.36 31.24
N LEU A 521 -3.46 12.98 30.45
CA LEU A 521 -4.89 13.16 30.75
C LEU A 521 -5.34 14.62 30.91
N VAL A 522 -4.50 15.59 30.57
CA VAL A 522 -4.84 17.01 30.61
C VAL A 522 -5.79 17.35 29.46
N LYS A 523 -6.90 18.02 29.76
CA LYS A 523 -7.77 18.65 28.76
C LYS A 523 -7.18 20.02 28.38
N GLU A 524 -6.45 20.05 27.28
CA GLU A 524 -5.72 21.25 26.80
C GLU A 524 -6.64 22.31 26.19
N ALA A 525 -7.79 21.91 25.60
CA ALA A 525 -8.75 22.85 25.04
C ALA A 525 -10.20 22.37 25.12
N GLN A 526 -11.13 23.33 25.18
CA GLN A 526 -12.58 23.14 25.02
C GLN A 526 -13.03 24.03 23.85
N ILE A 527 -12.95 23.48 22.65
CA ILE A 527 -13.18 24.19 21.38
C ILE A 527 -14.68 24.37 21.16
N SER A 528 -15.17 25.61 21.19
CA SER A 528 -16.57 25.91 20.86
C SER A 528 -16.83 25.67 19.37
N LEU A 529 -17.89 24.95 19.05
CA LEU A 529 -18.45 24.89 17.69
C LEU A 529 -19.48 26.01 17.46
N GLY A 530 -19.89 26.72 18.51
CA GLY A 530 -21.03 27.64 18.52
C GLY A 530 -22.36 26.93 18.84
N SER A 531 -23.33 27.69 19.32
CA SER A 531 -24.58 27.18 19.92
C SER A 531 -25.45 26.32 19.00
N GLY A 532 -26.19 25.38 19.61
CA GLY A 532 -27.28 24.65 18.97
C GLY A 532 -26.87 23.56 17.98
N ARG A 533 -25.64 23.04 18.06
CA ARG A 533 -25.12 22.01 17.14
C ARG A 533 -25.32 20.58 17.63
N SER A 534 -25.20 20.35 18.94
CA SER A 534 -25.31 19.02 19.57
C SER A 534 -24.43 17.96 18.88
N PRO A 535 -23.09 18.07 18.96
CA PRO A 535 -22.20 17.14 18.30
C PRO A 535 -22.33 15.73 18.89
N VAL A 536 -22.54 14.74 18.03
CA VAL A 536 -22.74 13.32 18.42
C VAL A 536 -21.64 12.39 17.90
N GLY A 537 -20.92 12.78 16.86
CA GLY A 537 -19.82 12.04 16.25
C GLY A 537 -18.52 12.83 16.26
N MET A 538 -17.39 12.12 16.29
CA MET A 538 -16.05 12.67 16.14
C MET A 538 -15.25 11.80 15.17
N ALA A 539 -14.45 12.43 14.31
CA ALA A 539 -13.49 11.77 13.43
C ALA A 539 -12.24 12.64 13.21
N ILE A 540 -11.24 12.10 12.51
CA ILE A 540 -10.03 12.81 12.09
C ILE A 540 -9.77 12.49 10.61
N ASP A 541 -9.39 13.50 9.83
CA ASP A 541 -8.95 13.32 8.43
C ASP A 541 -7.43 13.16 8.32
N TYR A 542 -6.95 12.75 7.14
CA TYR A 542 -5.51 12.49 6.92
C TYR A 542 -4.66 13.77 6.83
N ASP A 543 -5.27 14.96 6.72
CA ASP A 543 -4.58 16.24 6.93
C ASP A 543 -4.41 16.58 8.43
N GLY A 544 -5.00 15.76 9.31
CA GLY A 544 -4.96 15.92 10.77
C GLY A 544 -6.00 16.89 11.33
N TYR A 545 -7.04 17.26 10.57
CA TYR A 545 -8.16 18.04 11.10
C TYR A 545 -9.19 17.15 11.77
N VAL A 546 -9.86 17.71 12.77
CA VAL A 546 -10.84 17.05 13.61
C VAL A 546 -12.25 17.40 13.12
N TRP A 547 -13.11 16.41 12.97
CA TRP A 547 -14.45 16.57 12.43
C TRP A 547 -15.50 16.26 13.50
N ALA A 548 -16.42 17.18 13.75
CA ALA A 548 -17.52 17.03 14.68
C ALA A 548 -18.87 16.99 13.95
N ILE A 549 -19.67 15.96 14.21
CA ILE A 549 -20.93 15.70 13.49
C ILE A 549 -22.12 16.30 14.26
N ASN A 550 -22.74 17.35 13.73
CA ASN A 550 -23.70 18.20 14.43
C ASN A 550 -25.15 17.74 14.18
N TYR A 551 -25.67 16.91 15.09
CA TYR A 551 -27.00 16.31 14.97
C TYR A 551 -28.12 17.35 14.80
N SER A 552 -28.05 18.47 15.52
CA SER A 552 -29.10 19.51 15.53
C SER A 552 -28.96 20.57 14.43
N LYS A 553 -27.99 20.44 13.53
CA LYS A 553 -27.77 21.40 12.42
C LYS A 553 -27.69 20.79 11.02
N SER A 554 -27.74 19.46 10.90
CA SER A 554 -27.48 18.77 9.62
C SER A 554 -26.18 19.22 8.98
N SER A 555 -25.11 19.27 9.79
CA SER A 555 -23.80 19.75 9.38
C SER A 555 -22.65 18.97 10.01
N ALA A 556 -21.45 19.13 9.46
CA ALA A 556 -20.19 18.69 10.06
C ALA A 556 -19.24 19.90 10.19
N SER A 557 -18.71 20.13 11.39
CA SER A 557 -17.73 21.18 11.64
C SER A 557 -16.31 20.64 11.53
N LYS A 558 -15.48 21.26 10.68
CA LYS A 558 -14.04 21.00 10.57
C LYS A 558 -13.28 21.89 11.55
N VAL A 559 -12.44 21.30 12.38
CA VAL A 559 -11.68 21.94 13.45
C VAL A 559 -10.18 21.72 13.23
N ASN A 560 -9.40 22.78 13.33
CA ASN A 560 -7.94 22.71 13.32
C ASN A 560 -7.42 22.50 14.77
N PRO A 561 -6.82 21.34 15.11
CA PRO A 561 -6.36 21.05 16.46
C PRO A 561 -5.03 21.71 16.84
N LYS A 562 -4.36 22.40 15.89
CA LYS A 562 -3.15 23.19 16.15
C LYS A 562 -3.51 24.61 16.60
N THR A 563 -4.53 25.22 16.00
CA THR A 563 -5.06 26.54 16.38
C THR A 563 -6.25 26.49 17.33
N ASN A 564 -6.76 25.29 17.64
CA ASN A 564 -7.95 25.05 18.47
C ASN A 564 -9.22 25.80 17.97
N SER A 565 -9.37 25.94 16.65
CA SER A 565 -10.43 26.76 16.02
C SER A 565 -11.24 25.98 14.99
N VAL A 566 -12.53 26.30 14.86
CA VAL A 566 -13.34 25.88 13.70
C VAL A 566 -12.80 26.58 12.46
N VAL A 567 -12.61 25.83 11.37
CA VAL A 567 -12.14 26.34 10.06
C VAL A 567 -13.18 26.18 8.95
N GLY A 568 -14.30 25.49 9.23
CA GLY A 568 -15.44 25.41 8.33
C GLY A 568 -16.58 24.62 8.95
N GLU A 569 -17.78 24.80 8.42
CA GLU A 569 -18.95 23.98 8.72
C GLU A 569 -19.71 23.73 7.43
N TYR A 570 -19.99 22.46 7.17
CA TYR A 570 -20.45 21.99 5.88
C TYR A 570 -21.76 21.20 6.04
N PRO A 571 -22.77 21.44 5.20
CA PRO A 571 -24.05 20.74 5.29
C PRO A 571 -23.93 19.27 4.92
N VAL A 572 -24.82 18.46 5.49
CA VAL A 572 -25.02 17.03 5.20
C VAL A 572 -26.52 16.74 5.25
N GLY A 573 -26.92 15.47 5.08
CA GLY A 573 -28.34 15.10 5.18
C GLY A 573 -28.95 15.25 6.57
N SER A 574 -30.26 15.06 6.64
CA SER A 574 -31.09 15.28 7.83
C SER A 574 -30.65 14.46 9.06
N THR A 575 -30.43 15.19 10.16
CA THR A 575 -30.05 14.68 11.50
C THR A 575 -28.91 13.65 11.46
N PRO A 576 -27.66 14.09 11.19
CA PRO A 576 -26.52 13.19 11.07
C PRO A 576 -26.20 12.55 12.42
N TYR A 577 -26.30 11.22 12.50
CA TYR A 577 -26.23 10.46 13.75
C TYR A 577 -25.08 9.45 13.76
N THR A 578 -23.91 9.90 13.28
CA THR A 578 -22.75 9.06 12.97
C THR A 578 -21.77 8.91 14.14
N TYR A 579 -21.26 7.71 14.35
CA TYR A 579 -19.98 7.42 15.01
C TYR A 579 -19.46 6.04 14.56
N SER A 580 -18.30 5.62 15.09
CA SER A 580 -17.33 4.67 14.51
C SER A 580 -16.35 5.37 13.53
N ASP A 581 -15.43 4.61 12.93
CA ASP A 581 -14.29 5.13 12.16
C ASP A 581 -14.68 5.60 10.75
N MET A 582 -15.49 6.67 10.71
CA MET A 582 -16.14 7.23 9.53
C MET A 582 -15.20 7.88 8.49
N THR A 583 -13.89 7.88 8.73
CA THR A 583 -12.82 8.28 7.80
C THR A 583 -11.78 7.18 7.56
N GLY A 584 -11.83 6.06 8.29
CA GLY A 584 -10.85 4.97 8.20
C GLY A 584 -9.50 5.30 8.86
N TYR A 585 -9.40 6.44 9.53
CA TYR A 585 -8.18 6.92 10.16
C TYR A 585 -7.71 5.98 11.27
N THR A 586 -8.63 5.48 12.09
CA THR A 586 -8.33 4.52 13.18
C THR A 586 -7.77 3.22 12.62
N LEU A 587 -8.39 2.70 11.55
CA LEU A 587 -7.96 1.50 10.85
C LEU A 587 -6.53 1.65 10.28
N ASN A 588 -6.29 2.73 9.52
CA ASN A 588 -5.03 2.96 8.81
C ASN A 588 -3.87 3.46 9.70
N ASN A 589 -4.13 4.08 10.86
CA ASN A 589 -3.08 4.54 11.78
C ASN A 589 -2.80 3.53 12.91
N PHE A 590 -3.79 2.75 13.32
CA PHE A 590 -3.70 1.91 14.51
C PHE A 590 -3.97 0.44 14.21
N THR A 591 -5.18 0.07 13.80
CA THR A 591 -5.63 -1.33 13.73
C THR A 591 -4.82 -2.16 12.72
N ALA A 592 -4.57 -1.61 11.53
CA ALA A 592 -3.84 -2.26 10.45
C ALA A 592 -3.16 -1.22 9.54
N PRO A 593 -1.98 -0.67 9.93
CA PRO A 593 -1.25 0.26 9.09
C PRO A 593 -0.85 -0.38 7.75
N LYS A 594 -1.33 0.22 6.66
CA LYS A 594 -1.08 -0.21 5.27
C LYS A 594 -0.85 0.97 4.34
N GLY A 595 -0.32 0.64 3.18
CA GLY A 595 -0.16 1.54 2.06
C GLY A 595 0.26 0.79 0.80
N HIS A 596 0.33 1.50 -0.32
CA HIS A 596 0.86 0.98 -1.58
C HIS A 596 1.73 1.99 -2.31
N TYR A 597 2.74 1.47 -3.00
CA TYR A 597 3.58 2.17 -3.96
C TYR A 597 3.35 1.58 -5.36
N THR A 598 3.35 2.43 -6.38
CA THR A 598 3.22 2.03 -7.79
C THR A 598 4.38 2.56 -8.62
N HIS A 599 4.77 1.80 -9.65
CA HIS A 599 5.76 2.24 -10.62
C HIS A 599 5.36 1.80 -12.03
N ILE A 600 5.69 2.61 -13.04
CA ILE A 600 5.47 2.27 -14.44
C ILE A 600 6.84 2.09 -15.11
N PHE A 601 7.09 0.90 -15.61
CA PHE A 601 8.28 0.53 -16.36
C PHE A 601 7.99 0.64 -17.87
N GLY A 602 8.97 1.12 -18.63
CA GLY A 602 8.97 1.17 -20.09
C GLY A 602 10.40 1.03 -20.60
N PHE A 603 10.58 0.46 -21.79
CA PHE A 603 11.91 0.04 -22.24
C PHE A 603 12.81 1.23 -22.61
N GLY A 604 14.01 1.29 -22.03
CA GLY A 604 15.05 2.27 -22.40
C GLY A 604 14.98 3.62 -21.70
N GLY A 605 14.28 3.76 -20.56
CA GLY A 605 14.30 5.00 -19.78
C GLY A 605 13.66 4.88 -18.39
N TRP A 606 14.13 5.69 -17.44
CA TRP A 606 13.60 5.85 -16.09
C TRP A 606 13.45 7.34 -15.76
N SER A 607 12.69 7.66 -14.70
CA SER A 607 12.17 9.00 -14.35
C SER A 607 11.10 9.55 -15.32
N GLY A 608 10.46 10.66 -14.93
CA GLY A 608 9.16 11.13 -15.47
C GLY A 608 9.11 11.61 -16.93
N THR A 609 10.22 11.51 -17.67
CA THR A 609 10.26 11.76 -19.13
C THR A 609 10.43 10.45 -19.88
N VAL A 610 9.42 9.57 -19.80
CA VAL A 610 9.35 8.41 -20.70
C VAL A 610 9.00 8.91 -22.09
N ALA A 611 10.03 9.26 -22.87
CA ALA A 611 9.91 9.48 -24.30
C ALA A 611 9.25 8.24 -24.93
N GLU A 612 8.40 8.44 -25.93
CA GLU A 612 7.73 7.34 -26.64
C GLU A 612 8.71 6.51 -27.48
N ASN A 613 9.60 5.75 -26.86
CA ASN A 613 10.40 4.75 -27.57
C ASN A 613 9.51 3.52 -27.78
N LYS A 614 9.08 3.30 -29.02
CA LYS A 614 7.79 2.66 -29.32
C LYS A 614 7.80 1.13 -29.28
N THR A 615 8.87 0.53 -28.74
CA THR A 615 9.12 -0.91 -28.77
C THR A 615 8.22 -1.66 -27.79
N LYS A 616 7.54 -2.70 -28.29
CA LYS A 616 6.76 -3.60 -27.44
C LYS A 616 7.73 -4.47 -26.64
N THR A 617 7.39 -4.78 -25.39
CA THR A 617 8.24 -5.54 -24.48
C THR A 617 7.52 -6.81 -24.02
N LEU A 618 8.22 -7.93 -24.01
CA LEU A 618 7.84 -9.14 -23.29
C LEU A 618 8.44 -9.03 -21.88
N TRP A 619 7.58 -8.97 -20.86
CA TRP A 619 8.01 -8.86 -19.47
C TRP A 619 8.26 -10.24 -18.87
N GLU A 620 9.45 -10.44 -18.32
CA GLU A 620 9.96 -11.75 -17.89
C GLU A 620 9.83 -11.94 -16.37
N ASN A 621 10.12 -10.90 -15.58
CA ASN A 621 9.95 -10.94 -14.13
C ASN A 621 9.73 -9.56 -13.48
N ILE A 622 9.23 -9.57 -12.24
CA ILE A 622 9.20 -8.44 -11.31
C ILE A 622 9.98 -8.86 -10.05
N ASP A 623 10.90 -8.02 -9.61
CA ASP A 623 11.80 -8.25 -8.49
C ASP A 623 11.70 -7.09 -7.48
N ALA A 624 11.96 -7.35 -6.20
CA ALA A 624 11.96 -6.32 -5.16
C ALA A 624 12.74 -6.78 -3.91
N GLU A 625 13.75 -6.02 -3.49
CA GLU A 625 14.41 -6.28 -2.22
C GLU A 625 13.54 -5.74 -1.06
N VAL A 626 13.04 -6.65 -0.22
CA VAL A 626 12.10 -6.32 0.86
C VAL A 626 12.55 -6.86 2.21
N THR A 627 12.58 -6.00 3.22
CA THR A 627 12.78 -6.38 4.63
C THR A 627 11.43 -6.39 5.32
N ILE A 628 10.93 -7.58 5.69
CA ILE A 628 9.57 -7.75 6.22
C ILE A 628 9.65 -8.18 7.69
N PRO A 629 9.13 -7.38 8.65
CA PRO A 629 9.09 -7.76 10.06
C PRO A 629 8.11 -8.91 10.29
N LYS A 630 8.42 -9.79 11.26
CA LYS A 630 7.65 -11.02 11.52
C LYS A 630 6.17 -10.71 11.77
N GLY A 631 5.31 -11.17 10.86
CA GLY A 631 3.86 -10.98 10.90
C GLY A 631 3.32 -9.75 10.16
N GLY A 632 4.20 -8.94 9.54
CA GLY A 632 3.82 -8.02 8.45
C GLY A 632 3.86 -8.75 7.11
N TYR A 633 3.49 -8.07 6.02
CA TYR A 633 3.65 -8.63 4.68
C TYR A 633 3.93 -7.57 3.62
N VAL A 634 4.43 -8.06 2.48
CA VAL A 634 4.34 -7.39 1.17
C VAL A 634 3.49 -8.24 0.23
N LYS A 635 2.67 -7.60 -0.61
CA LYS A 635 2.00 -8.20 -1.78
C LYS A 635 2.31 -7.37 -3.02
N ILE A 636 2.23 -7.96 -4.20
CA ILE A 636 2.47 -7.29 -5.48
C ILE A 636 1.39 -7.70 -6.49
N ARG A 637 0.94 -6.76 -7.32
CA ARG A 637 0.18 -7.03 -8.56
C ARG A 637 0.68 -6.15 -9.70
N TYR A 638 0.33 -6.47 -10.94
CA TYR A 638 0.74 -5.70 -12.10
C TYR A 638 -0.37 -5.61 -13.15
N LYS A 639 -0.25 -4.67 -14.09
CA LYS A 639 -1.00 -4.63 -15.35
C LYS A 639 -0.09 -4.14 -16.48
N VAL A 640 -0.36 -4.57 -17.70
CA VAL A 640 0.47 -4.27 -18.88
C VAL A 640 -0.36 -3.53 -19.92
N GLY A 641 0.25 -2.66 -20.73
CA GLY A 641 -0.46 -1.92 -21.78
C GLY A 641 0.47 -1.17 -22.74
N ASP A 642 -0.07 -0.76 -23.89
CA ASP A 642 0.72 -0.14 -24.97
C ASP A 642 0.65 1.41 -25.01
N SER A 643 -0.05 2.03 -24.05
CA SER A 643 -0.11 3.48 -23.83
C SER A 643 -0.20 3.82 -22.34
N LEU A 644 0.41 4.92 -21.90
CA LEU A 644 0.27 5.45 -20.54
C LEU A 644 -1.17 5.92 -20.22
N LYS A 645 -1.96 6.26 -21.24
CA LYS A 645 -3.34 6.75 -21.11
C LYS A 645 -4.35 5.61 -20.87
N ASP A 646 -4.04 4.41 -21.35
CA ASP A 646 -4.95 3.28 -21.37
C ASP A 646 -4.49 2.11 -20.48
N ILE A 647 -3.22 2.07 -20.06
CA ILE A 647 -2.73 1.08 -19.07
C ILE A 647 -3.52 1.12 -17.77
N ASP A 648 -4.02 2.29 -17.33
CA ASP A 648 -4.79 2.35 -16.10
C ASP A 648 -6.20 1.73 -16.20
N LYS A 649 -6.73 1.58 -17.42
CA LYS A 649 -8.00 0.88 -17.70
C LYS A 649 -7.83 -0.64 -17.80
N GLN A 650 -6.59 -1.14 -17.90
CA GLN A 650 -6.33 -2.57 -18.03
C GLN A 650 -6.62 -3.31 -16.72
N PRO A 651 -7.10 -4.56 -16.77
CA PRO A 651 -7.33 -5.34 -15.57
C PRO A 651 -6.00 -5.59 -14.85
N TRP A 652 -6.03 -5.50 -13.52
CA TRP A 652 -4.93 -5.96 -12.68
C TRP A 652 -4.79 -7.49 -12.78
N SER A 653 -3.56 -7.98 -12.66
CA SER A 653 -3.27 -9.37 -12.35
C SER A 653 -3.93 -9.78 -11.03
N LYS A 654 -3.99 -11.10 -10.78
CA LYS A 654 -4.11 -11.60 -9.40
C LYS A 654 -3.02 -10.98 -8.52
N GLU A 655 -3.28 -10.89 -7.23
CA GLU A 655 -2.23 -10.59 -6.25
C GLU A 655 -1.25 -11.76 -6.12
N PHE A 656 0.01 -11.41 -5.91
CA PHE A 656 1.09 -12.32 -5.55
C PHE A 656 1.55 -11.99 -4.12
N GLY A 657 2.02 -13.00 -3.39
CA GLY A 657 2.24 -12.92 -1.95
C GLY A 657 1.02 -13.35 -1.12
N PRO A 658 1.00 -13.14 0.21
CA PRO A 658 1.99 -12.40 0.99
C PRO A 658 3.39 -13.03 0.93
N PHE A 659 4.38 -12.25 0.54
CA PHE A 659 5.72 -12.73 0.25
C PHE A 659 6.59 -12.91 1.52
N PRO A 660 7.23 -14.08 1.72
CA PRO A 660 8.61 -14.12 2.17
C PRO A 660 9.55 -13.75 0.99
N PRO A 661 10.76 -13.21 1.23
CA PRO A 661 11.69 -12.83 0.15
C PRO A 661 12.05 -13.98 -0.81
N SER A 662 12.00 -15.24 -0.37
CA SER A 662 12.26 -16.44 -1.17
C SER A 662 11.20 -16.76 -2.24
N GLN A 663 10.15 -15.95 -2.36
CA GLN A 663 9.14 -16.03 -3.43
C GLN A 663 9.29 -14.91 -4.48
N LEU A 664 10.39 -14.16 -4.43
CA LEU A 664 10.79 -13.19 -5.47
C LEU A 664 12.05 -13.70 -6.20
N PRO A 665 12.24 -13.36 -7.49
CA PRO A 665 11.36 -12.53 -8.31
C PRO A 665 10.08 -13.28 -8.79
N ILE A 666 9.02 -12.53 -9.05
CA ILE A 666 7.79 -13.03 -9.68
C ILE A 666 8.10 -13.39 -11.13
N ASP A 667 8.03 -14.67 -11.46
CA ASP A 667 8.17 -15.17 -12.82
C ASP A 667 6.91 -14.87 -13.66
N LEU A 668 7.04 -13.98 -14.64
CA LEU A 668 5.97 -13.61 -15.57
C LEU A 668 5.88 -14.56 -16.78
N THR A 669 6.92 -15.35 -17.05
CA THR A 669 6.92 -16.36 -18.12
C THR A 669 6.02 -17.56 -17.78
N LYS A 670 5.80 -17.82 -16.48
CA LYS A 670 4.90 -18.87 -15.96
C LYS A 670 3.41 -18.49 -15.94
N GLN A 671 3.01 -17.34 -16.50
CA GLN A 671 1.60 -16.91 -16.52
C GLN A 671 0.86 -17.49 -17.74
N ALA A 672 -0.44 -17.76 -17.60
CA ALA A 672 -1.25 -18.44 -18.62
C ALA A 672 -1.39 -17.67 -19.95
N ALA A 673 -1.13 -16.36 -19.94
CA ALA A 673 -0.94 -15.53 -21.12
C ALA A 673 0.38 -14.79 -20.98
N LYS A 674 1.08 -14.56 -22.11
CA LYS A 674 2.33 -13.79 -22.12
C LYS A 674 2.07 -12.36 -21.66
N VAL A 675 2.92 -11.86 -20.76
CA VAL A 675 2.85 -10.46 -20.30
C VAL A 675 3.56 -9.56 -21.30
N GLU A 676 2.89 -9.24 -22.40
CA GLU A 676 3.42 -8.37 -23.48
C GLU A 676 2.75 -6.99 -23.49
N GLY A 677 3.56 -5.93 -23.61
CA GLY A 677 3.11 -4.56 -23.84
C GLY A 677 4.26 -3.55 -23.66
N ARG A 678 4.12 -2.34 -24.19
CA ARG A 678 5.16 -1.28 -24.05
C ARG A 678 5.44 -0.88 -22.61
N PHE A 679 4.40 -0.88 -21.76
CA PHE A 679 4.47 -0.44 -20.38
C PHE A 679 3.97 -1.53 -19.42
N LEU A 680 4.62 -1.64 -18.27
CA LEU A 680 4.19 -2.48 -17.14
C LEU A 680 3.98 -1.57 -15.92
N LYS A 681 2.77 -1.52 -15.37
CA LYS A 681 2.47 -0.83 -14.11
C LYS A 681 2.42 -1.87 -12.99
N VAL A 682 3.35 -1.77 -12.05
CA VAL A 682 3.42 -2.63 -10.85
C VAL A 682 2.91 -1.85 -9.65
N GLU A 683 2.22 -2.55 -8.75
CA GLU A 683 1.75 -2.05 -7.46
C GLU A 683 2.21 -2.97 -6.35
N ILE A 684 2.80 -2.39 -5.30
CA ILE A 684 3.29 -3.10 -4.12
C ILE A 684 2.53 -2.61 -2.90
N PHE A 685 1.89 -3.52 -2.19
CA PHE A 685 1.20 -3.27 -0.91
C PHE A 685 2.10 -3.63 0.26
N LEU A 686 2.15 -2.75 1.26
CA LEU A 686 2.80 -2.98 2.55
C LEU A 686 1.72 -3.15 3.62
N GLN A 687 1.92 -4.07 4.56
CA GLN A 687 1.21 -4.10 5.84
C GLN A 687 2.22 -4.24 6.99
N ALA A 688 2.09 -3.40 8.01
CA ALA A 688 2.86 -3.49 9.25
C ALA A 688 2.63 -4.84 9.96
N ASN A 689 3.60 -5.26 10.76
CA ASN A 689 3.35 -6.36 11.69
C ASN A 689 2.50 -5.89 12.89
N LYS A 690 2.10 -6.82 13.76
CA LYS A 690 1.36 -6.52 15.02
C LYS A 690 2.05 -5.49 15.93
N ASP A 691 3.38 -5.37 15.82
CA ASP A 691 4.21 -4.44 16.60
C ASP A 691 4.37 -3.08 15.89
N LYS A 692 3.58 -2.85 14.83
CA LYS A 692 3.54 -1.66 13.97
C LYS A 692 4.84 -1.39 13.20
N ILE A 693 5.77 -2.33 13.16
CA ILE A 693 6.99 -2.21 12.35
C ILE A 693 6.59 -2.32 10.89
N SER A 694 7.01 -1.34 10.08
CA SER A 694 6.78 -1.34 8.63
C SER A 694 7.65 -2.38 7.92
N PRO A 695 7.17 -3.02 6.85
CA PRO A 695 8.05 -3.52 5.80
C PRO A 695 8.88 -2.36 5.24
N ILE A 696 10.11 -2.65 4.80
CA ILE A 696 10.98 -1.71 4.09
C ILE A 696 11.19 -2.28 2.68
N VAL A 697 10.75 -1.55 1.65
CA VAL A 697 10.96 -1.92 0.25
C VAL A 697 12.11 -1.06 -0.27
N LYS A 698 13.24 -1.70 -0.57
CA LYS A 698 14.51 -1.04 -0.91
C LYS A 698 14.75 -0.90 -2.42
N SER A 699 14.14 -1.78 -3.20
CA SER A 699 14.16 -1.74 -4.66
C SER A 699 12.86 -2.30 -5.23
N VAL A 700 12.50 -1.88 -6.44
CA VAL A 700 11.44 -2.50 -7.25
C VAL A 700 11.89 -2.46 -8.70
N GLN A 701 12.11 -3.63 -9.29
CA GLN A 701 12.66 -3.75 -10.63
C GLN A 701 11.80 -4.68 -11.49
N ALA A 702 11.75 -4.42 -12.79
CA ALA A 702 11.15 -5.30 -13.77
C ALA A 702 12.18 -5.68 -14.83
N LYS A 703 12.22 -6.96 -15.22
CA LYS A 703 13.03 -7.44 -16.34
C LYS A 703 12.15 -7.62 -17.56
N GLY A 704 12.58 -7.05 -18.69
CA GLY A 704 11.88 -7.13 -19.96
C GLY A 704 12.83 -7.37 -21.12
N LYS A 705 12.29 -7.99 -22.17
CA LYS A 705 12.95 -8.27 -23.45
C LYS A 705 12.20 -7.52 -24.56
N GLN A 706 12.90 -6.72 -25.36
CA GLN A 706 12.29 -6.12 -26.54
C GLN A 706 11.81 -7.22 -27.50
N ILE A 707 10.64 -6.99 -28.10
CA ILE A 707 10.13 -7.80 -29.19
C ILE A 707 9.86 -6.88 -30.40
N PRO A 708 10.26 -7.26 -31.62
CA PRO A 708 10.02 -6.44 -32.80
C PRO A 708 8.55 -6.08 -32.98
N ALA A 709 8.29 -4.84 -33.39
CA ALA A 709 6.97 -4.46 -33.88
C ALA A 709 6.68 -5.23 -35.17
N LYS A 710 5.59 -6.00 -35.17
CA LYS A 710 5.00 -6.61 -36.37
C LYS A 710 3.98 -5.68 -37.01
#